data_AF-A0A0L6URM3-F1
#
_entry.id   AF-A0A0L6URM3-F1
#
_cell.length_a   1.000
_cell.length_b   1.000
_cell.length_c   1.000
_cell.angle_alpha   90.00
_cell.angle_beta   90.00
_cell.angle_gamma   90.00
#
_symmetry.space_group_name_H-M   'P 1'
#
loop_
_entity.id
_entity.type
_entity.pdbx_description
1 polymer ?
#
loop_
_entity_poly.entity_id
_entity_poly.type
_entity_poly.pdbx_seq_one_letter_code
_entity_poly.pdbx_strand_id
1 'polypeptide(L)'
;MTTSPVLVRRAVRPEDLPPEFIHRPAAYLSSLFQSGGPGTVVLLAQASVWELEAIIKIAVDDAELATEGYPPDTNQYAQIHSVAEAEATAIFFHNTRHVKLSHLTIDGRRPDKGWVEGGGPLIACGGKQGKDPVIQYCVIRHPRSWSCLQIFDECEGGTVVGNKIGPAGLPAPHGPWADGLSIACRNGLIVSEQRNHRCNRRCNRLVLCNWDNVYRKHNHRSETKFIGESNDFHFHNAADIPSQLFFDCDMFCLIRNYFELIASSCFYRVDMGVYSCDYTNTRVCHNIIKSTGAHIKLGIGIGPLAWTQNWSGINFGGKVYDNAFGPGRFGMAISTVICDAGYAIGMSGCRDFEVFGNRIAAGTEFIGDLSGMPEPLNAPPMAFLKASQPGLVENCSVQQDFVEGQAAFLIAVEDRPARKFRFQGSQLNLTSTGEAIMLERARISLESTGELRVLCNETSRVLWTSGSAGSVIGARLSLEDNGHLTIREAGTGNLLWDPVKFLDGCFQIGNRAALTVSDEPPYLTLWSACNSLVWASEYVFAKGCLELAPNQFICICPTTSAPGAPAIPARIGVDNQGSFGPPPIPARPLPPPAYIFLDPVTSNLVIHHGPHPHQPHGRVIWASDLFGHFPKQIASRSSAGSETRCAFQAGDGNLVVYANPHDHQPEVRCAVWASGTCCEKLTITYHAHQGVRINFLDGLGQVIKSIP
;
A
#
# COMPACT_ATOMS: atom_id res chain seq x y z
N MET A 1 8.24 -46.56 -32.19
CA MET A 1 7.28 -45.47 -32.45
C MET A 1 7.67 -44.84 -33.77
N THR A 2 6.76 -44.76 -34.73
CA THR A 2 7.01 -44.04 -35.99
C THR A 2 6.93 -42.54 -35.72
N THR A 3 8.06 -41.85 -35.79
CA THR A 3 8.09 -40.39 -35.76
C THR A 3 7.41 -39.87 -37.03
N SER A 4 6.21 -39.31 -36.89
CA SER A 4 5.61 -38.51 -37.96
C SER A 4 6.60 -37.41 -38.38
N PRO A 5 6.74 -37.10 -39.67
CA PRO A 5 7.64 -36.06 -40.11
C PRO A 5 7.20 -34.72 -39.52
N VAL A 6 8.13 -34.04 -38.82
CA VAL A 6 7.89 -32.72 -38.24
C VAL A 6 7.41 -31.77 -39.33
N LEU A 7 6.19 -31.24 -39.16
CA LEU A 7 5.62 -30.32 -40.13
C LEU A 7 6.30 -28.96 -40.01
N VAL A 8 7.14 -28.62 -40.99
CA VAL A 8 7.70 -27.27 -41.12
C VAL A 8 7.01 -26.56 -42.27
N ARG A 9 6.20 -25.55 -41.96
CA ARG A 9 5.62 -24.62 -42.94
C ARG A 9 6.45 -23.35 -42.96
N ARG A 10 6.94 -22.96 -44.12
CA ARG A 10 7.86 -21.83 -44.35
C ARG A 10 7.21 -20.77 -45.20
N ALA A 11 7.69 -19.53 -45.08
CA ALA A 11 7.22 -18.36 -45.82
C ALA A 11 5.68 -18.20 -45.86
N VAL A 12 4.95 -18.63 -44.82
CA VAL A 12 3.48 -18.65 -44.87
C VAL A 12 2.95 -17.23 -44.99
N ARG A 13 2.03 -16.99 -45.93
CA ARG A 13 1.52 -15.67 -46.33
C ARG A 13 -0.01 -15.61 -46.26
N PRO A 14 -0.60 -14.46 -45.88
CA PRO A 14 -2.05 -14.24 -45.98
C PRO A 14 -2.58 -14.37 -47.43
N GLU A 15 -1.79 -13.92 -48.41
CA GLU A 15 -2.14 -13.98 -49.83
C GLU A 15 -2.13 -15.40 -50.43
N ASP A 16 -1.47 -16.36 -49.77
CA ASP A 16 -1.36 -17.76 -50.19
C ASP A 16 -2.36 -18.69 -49.47
N LEU A 17 -3.34 -18.12 -48.74
CA LEU A 17 -4.35 -18.89 -48.01
C LEU A 17 -5.31 -19.63 -48.97
N PRO A 18 -5.71 -20.88 -48.65
CA PRO A 18 -6.76 -21.56 -49.41
C PRO A 18 -8.07 -20.77 -49.40
N PRO A 19 -8.91 -20.85 -50.46
CA PRO A 19 -10.12 -20.04 -50.60
C PRO A 19 -11.07 -20.04 -49.40
N GLU A 20 -11.20 -21.19 -48.73
CA GLU A 20 -12.03 -21.39 -47.54
C GLU A 20 -11.49 -20.71 -46.26
N PHE A 21 -10.25 -20.23 -46.29
CA PHE A 21 -9.55 -19.59 -45.19
C PHE A 21 -9.17 -18.11 -45.42
N ILE A 22 -9.45 -17.54 -46.61
CA ILE A 22 -9.11 -16.13 -46.94
C ILE A 22 -9.65 -15.14 -45.88
N HIS A 23 -10.86 -15.38 -45.38
CA HIS A 23 -11.49 -14.57 -44.31
C HIS A 23 -11.33 -15.19 -42.90
N ARG A 24 -10.52 -16.25 -42.76
CA ARG A 24 -10.36 -17.01 -41.50
C ARG A 24 -8.90 -17.42 -41.24
N PRO A 25 -7.91 -16.50 -41.33
CA PRO A 25 -6.49 -16.81 -41.18
C PRO A 25 -6.14 -17.55 -39.88
N ALA A 26 -6.74 -17.15 -38.75
CA ALA A 26 -6.53 -17.81 -37.47
C ALA A 26 -6.93 -19.30 -37.48
N ALA A 27 -8.00 -19.64 -38.20
CA ALA A 27 -8.46 -21.03 -38.33
C ALA A 27 -7.50 -21.85 -39.20
N TYR A 28 -6.90 -21.25 -40.23
CA TYR A 28 -5.85 -21.90 -41.02
C TYR A 28 -4.59 -22.16 -40.20
N LEU A 29 -4.06 -21.14 -39.51
CA LEU A 29 -2.86 -21.29 -38.69
C LEU A 29 -3.07 -22.32 -37.57
N SER A 30 -4.25 -22.34 -36.93
CA SER A 30 -4.63 -23.38 -35.97
C SER A 30 -4.70 -24.78 -36.60
N SER A 31 -5.20 -24.91 -37.84
CA SER A 31 -5.29 -26.20 -38.52
C SER A 31 -3.91 -26.75 -38.94
N LEU A 32 -2.92 -25.89 -39.20
CA LEU A 32 -1.53 -26.32 -39.42
C LEU A 32 -0.96 -27.04 -38.18
N PHE A 33 -1.14 -26.47 -36.98
CA PHE A 33 -0.72 -27.12 -35.73
C PHE A 33 -1.50 -28.40 -35.45
N GLN A 34 -2.83 -28.39 -35.66
CA GLN A 34 -3.68 -29.55 -35.45
C GLN A 34 -3.37 -30.72 -36.40
N SER A 35 -3.04 -30.43 -37.66
CA SER A 35 -2.74 -31.46 -38.68
C SER A 35 -1.28 -31.90 -38.68
N GLY A 36 -0.34 -31.04 -38.28
CA GLY A 36 1.07 -31.38 -38.15
C GLY A 36 1.43 -32.16 -36.89
N GLY A 37 0.69 -31.93 -35.79
CA GLY A 37 0.94 -32.58 -34.51
C GLY A 37 2.13 -31.98 -33.73
N PRO A 38 2.63 -32.67 -32.69
CA PRO A 38 3.75 -32.20 -31.90
C PRO A 38 5.03 -31.93 -32.73
N GLY A 39 5.77 -30.89 -32.36
CA GLY A 39 6.97 -30.44 -33.07
C GLY A 39 6.69 -29.49 -34.25
N THR A 40 5.43 -29.21 -34.59
CA THR A 40 5.06 -28.40 -35.77
C THR A 40 5.63 -26.99 -35.69
N VAL A 41 6.34 -26.57 -36.73
CA VAL A 41 6.91 -25.23 -36.88
C VAL A 41 6.20 -24.48 -38.00
N VAL A 42 5.57 -23.35 -37.67
CA VAL A 42 4.94 -22.44 -38.63
C VAL A 42 5.73 -21.13 -38.68
N LEU A 43 6.41 -20.90 -39.80
CA LEU A 43 7.16 -19.67 -40.06
C LEU A 43 6.35 -18.77 -41.01
N LEU A 44 5.89 -17.65 -40.48
CA LEU A 44 5.19 -16.61 -41.23
C LEU A 44 6.20 -15.78 -42.04
N ALA A 45 5.83 -15.35 -43.25
CA ALA A 45 6.70 -14.53 -44.07
C ALA A 45 7.02 -13.18 -43.40
N GLN A 46 8.24 -12.69 -43.60
CA GLN A 46 8.68 -11.40 -43.07
C GLN A 46 7.78 -10.25 -43.51
N ALA A 47 7.48 -9.35 -42.56
CA ALA A 47 6.57 -8.21 -42.71
C ALA A 47 5.13 -8.52 -43.20
N SER A 48 4.72 -9.80 -43.22
CA SER A 48 3.31 -10.17 -43.50
C SER A 48 2.36 -9.65 -42.42
N VAL A 49 1.10 -9.37 -42.77
CA VAL A 49 0.09 -8.81 -41.84
C VAL A 49 -1.12 -9.74 -41.76
N TRP A 50 -1.43 -10.19 -40.55
CA TRP A 50 -2.42 -11.21 -40.24
C TRP A 50 -3.54 -10.61 -39.39
N GLU A 51 -4.61 -10.14 -40.04
CA GLU A 51 -5.81 -9.63 -39.38
C GLU A 51 -6.66 -10.82 -38.89
N LEU A 52 -6.84 -10.96 -37.57
CA LEU A 52 -7.48 -12.11 -36.93
C LEU A 52 -8.90 -11.78 -36.43
N GLU A 53 -9.89 -12.50 -36.97
CA GLU A 53 -11.26 -12.53 -36.45
C GLU A 53 -11.49 -13.64 -35.40
N ALA A 54 -10.46 -14.43 -35.08
CA ALA A 54 -10.52 -15.50 -34.09
C ALA A 54 -9.12 -15.81 -33.51
N ILE A 55 -9.09 -16.58 -32.42
CA ILE A 55 -7.84 -16.98 -31.73
C ILE A 55 -7.04 -17.99 -32.56
N ILE A 56 -5.72 -17.80 -32.69
CA ILE A 56 -4.78 -18.86 -33.11
C ILE A 56 -4.59 -19.84 -31.94
N LYS A 57 -5.01 -21.09 -32.09
CA LYS A 57 -4.90 -22.13 -31.06
C LYS A 57 -3.75 -23.09 -31.38
N ILE A 58 -2.75 -23.14 -30.50
CA ILE A 58 -1.67 -24.14 -30.55
C ILE A 58 -1.96 -25.16 -29.44
N ALA A 59 -2.41 -26.35 -29.83
CA ALA A 59 -2.89 -27.40 -28.92
C ALA A 59 -2.03 -28.67 -28.97
N VAL A 60 -0.74 -28.49 -29.28
CA VAL A 60 0.25 -29.56 -29.48
C VAL A 60 1.59 -29.14 -28.86
N ASP A 61 2.32 -30.11 -28.32
CA ASP A 61 3.64 -29.90 -27.69
C ASP A 61 4.74 -29.63 -28.73
N ASP A 62 5.88 -29.10 -28.27
CA ASP A 62 7.11 -28.85 -29.04
C ASP A 62 6.92 -27.92 -30.27
N ALA A 63 5.80 -27.20 -30.36
CA ALA A 63 5.42 -26.41 -31.52
C ALA A 63 5.96 -24.98 -31.49
N GLU A 64 6.23 -24.41 -32.67
CA GLU A 64 6.72 -23.05 -32.82
C GLU A 64 5.89 -22.23 -33.81
N LEU A 65 5.51 -21.01 -33.41
CA LEU A 65 5.03 -19.96 -34.30
C LEU A 65 6.05 -18.82 -34.32
N ALA A 66 6.60 -18.51 -35.48
CA ALA A 66 7.62 -17.48 -35.61
C ALA A 66 7.60 -16.75 -36.96
N THR A 67 8.39 -15.68 -37.06
CA THR A 67 8.73 -15.09 -38.37
C THR A 67 9.88 -15.86 -39.02
N GLU A 68 9.76 -16.11 -40.32
CA GLU A 68 10.77 -16.79 -41.11
C GLU A 68 12.15 -16.11 -41.05
N GLY A 69 13.18 -16.90 -40.79
CA GLY A 69 14.56 -16.45 -40.71
C GLY A 69 14.95 -15.78 -39.39
N TYR A 70 14.03 -15.66 -38.42
CA TYR A 70 14.30 -15.05 -37.11
C TYR A 70 15.02 -13.68 -37.22
N PRO A 71 14.46 -12.72 -37.98
CA PRO A 71 15.17 -11.50 -38.32
C PRO A 71 15.50 -10.65 -37.08
N PRO A 72 16.67 -10.00 -36.98
CA PRO A 72 17.00 -9.17 -35.83
C PRO A 72 16.29 -7.80 -35.85
N ASP A 73 15.78 -7.37 -37.00
CA ASP A 73 15.02 -6.12 -37.15
C ASP A 73 13.52 -6.36 -36.90
N THR A 74 12.97 -5.65 -35.92
CA THR A 74 11.54 -5.73 -35.58
C THR A 74 10.60 -5.25 -36.68
N ASN A 75 11.09 -4.50 -37.67
CA ASN A 75 10.28 -4.12 -38.84
C ASN A 75 10.03 -5.29 -39.81
N GLN A 76 10.82 -6.35 -39.72
CA GLN A 76 10.71 -7.55 -40.56
C GLN A 76 9.80 -8.61 -39.94
N TYR A 77 9.29 -8.39 -38.72
CA TYR A 77 8.41 -9.34 -38.03
C TYR A 77 7.07 -9.45 -38.76
N ALA A 78 6.56 -10.68 -38.88
CA ALA A 78 5.15 -10.89 -39.19
C ALA A 78 4.29 -10.23 -38.10
N GLN A 79 3.26 -9.51 -38.52
CA GLN A 79 2.35 -8.75 -37.67
C GLN A 79 1.04 -9.52 -37.55
N ILE A 80 0.61 -9.76 -36.32
CA ILE A 80 -0.62 -10.45 -35.95
C ILE A 80 -1.51 -9.42 -35.25
N HIS A 81 -2.66 -9.12 -35.83
CA HIS A 81 -3.58 -8.09 -35.34
C HIS A 81 -4.88 -8.75 -34.86
N SER A 82 -5.29 -8.52 -33.61
CA SER A 82 -6.63 -8.95 -33.16
C SER A 82 -7.67 -7.90 -33.56
N VAL A 83 -8.64 -8.26 -34.41
CA VAL A 83 -9.65 -7.31 -34.94
C VAL A 83 -11.10 -7.75 -34.74
N ALA A 84 -11.33 -8.94 -34.18
CA ALA A 84 -12.64 -9.44 -33.78
C ALA A 84 -13.31 -8.52 -32.74
N GLU A 85 -14.51 -8.01 -32.99
CA GLU A 85 -15.15 -7.01 -32.12
C GLU A 85 -15.24 -7.43 -30.63
N ALA A 86 -15.50 -8.71 -30.36
CA ALA A 86 -15.73 -9.25 -29.01
C ALA A 86 -14.65 -10.23 -28.51
N GLU A 87 -13.48 -10.30 -29.15
CA GLU A 87 -12.36 -11.15 -28.71
C GLU A 87 -11.09 -10.33 -28.52
N ALA A 88 -10.42 -10.52 -27.38
CA ALA A 88 -9.19 -9.82 -27.02
C ALA A 88 -7.93 -10.69 -27.24
N THR A 89 -8.09 -12.02 -27.24
CA THR A 89 -7.03 -13.02 -27.36
C THR A 89 -6.63 -13.22 -28.83
N ALA A 90 -5.37 -12.96 -29.18
CA ALA A 90 -4.84 -13.29 -30.50
C ALA A 90 -4.31 -14.73 -30.57
N ILE A 91 -3.62 -15.19 -29.51
CA ILE A 91 -2.93 -16.49 -29.49
C ILE A 91 -3.18 -17.21 -28.17
N PHE A 92 -3.54 -18.50 -28.23
CA PHE A 92 -3.83 -19.34 -27.07
C PHE A 92 -3.12 -20.70 -27.15
N PHE A 93 -2.36 -21.05 -26.12
CA PHE A 93 -1.64 -22.33 -26.00
C PHE A 93 -1.53 -22.80 -24.54
N HIS A 94 -2.65 -23.28 -24.00
CA HIS A 94 -2.79 -23.73 -22.61
C HIS A 94 -2.61 -25.25 -22.49
N ASN A 95 -2.01 -25.72 -21.38
CA ASN A 95 -1.70 -27.13 -21.12
C ASN A 95 -0.79 -27.79 -22.19
N THR A 96 0.17 -27.06 -22.73
CA THR A 96 1.14 -27.54 -23.75
C THR A 96 2.59 -27.40 -23.28
N ARG A 97 3.50 -28.20 -23.86
CA ARG A 97 4.92 -28.27 -23.46
C ARG A 97 5.84 -27.71 -24.54
N HIS A 98 6.87 -26.98 -24.14
CA HIS A 98 7.91 -26.40 -24.99
C HIS A 98 7.38 -25.55 -26.18
N VAL A 99 6.14 -25.05 -26.10
CA VAL A 99 5.57 -24.22 -27.18
C VAL A 99 6.24 -22.86 -27.21
N LYS A 100 6.66 -22.44 -28.40
CA LYS A 100 7.50 -21.27 -28.63
C LYS A 100 6.82 -20.25 -29.53
N LEU A 101 6.77 -18.99 -29.07
CA LEU A 101 6.47 -17.82 -29.90
C LEU A 101 7.76 -17.04 -30.13
N SER A 102 8.08 -16.68 -31.39
CA SER A 102 9.33 -15.95 -31.64
C SER A 102 9.34 -14.95 -32.80
N HIS A 103 9.93 -13.77 -32.58
CA HIS A 103 10.11 -12.73 -33.61
C HIS A 103 8.79 -12.28 -34.28
N LEU A 104 7.70 -12.22 -33.53
CA LEU A 104 6.38 -11.78 -34.00
C LEU A 104 6.07 -10.37 -33.48
N THR A 105 5.32 -9.58 -34.25
CA THR A 105 4.58 -8.43 -33.70
C THR A 105 3.14 -8.86 -33.46
N ILE A 106 2.64 -8.69 -32.24
CA ILE A 106 1.31 -9.11 -31.81
C ILE A 106 0.63 -7.86 -31.24
N ASP A 107 -0.34 -7.34 -31.98
CA ASP A 107 -1.02 -6.08 -31.70
C ASP A 107 -2.49 -6.34 -31.42
N GLY A 108 -2.95 -6.00 -30.23
CA GLY A 108 -4.36 -6.11 -29.90
C GLY A 108 -5.22 -5.05 -30.58
N ARG A 109 -4.65 -4.00 -31.21
CA ARG A 109 -5.40 -2.93 -31.90
C ARG A 109 -6.30 -2.09 -31.00
N ARG A 110 -6.06 -2.04 -29.68
CA ARG A 110 -6.85 -1.21 -28.74
C ARG A 110 -7.07 0.27 -29.16
N PRO A 111 -6.10 1.00 -29.76
CA PRO A 111 -6.32 2.38 -30.22
C PRO A 111 -7.45 2.56 -31.23
N ASP A 112 -7.72 1.57 -32.07
CA ASP A 112 -8.75 1.63 -33.12
C ASP A 112 -9.93 0.67 -32.92
N LYS A 113 -9.76 -0.39 -32.13
CA LYS A 113 -10.79 -1.39 -31.79
C LYS A 113 -11.31 -1.32 -30.36
N GLY A 114 -10.80 -0.42 -29.53
CA GLY A 114 -11.29 -0.19 -28.16
C GLY A 114 -11.07 -1.36 -27.19
N TRP A 115 -11.71 -1.29 -26.03
CA TRP A 115 -11.67 -2.29 -24.96
C TRP A 115 -12.74 -3.37 -25.16
N VAL A 116 -12.44 -4.60 -24.71
CA VAL A 116 -13.33 -5.76 -24.67
C VAL A 116 -13.59 -6.12 -23.21
N GLU A 117 -14.79 -5.83 -22.76
CA GLU A 117 -15.27 -6.12 -21.40
C GLU A 117 -15.34 -7.63 -21.17
N GLY A 118 -14.74 -8.12 -20.07
CA GLY A 118 -14.63 -9.55 -19.79
C GLY A 118 -13.72 -10.35 -20.75
N GLY A 119 -12.92 -9.66 -21.58
CA GLY A 119 -12.02 -10.30 -22.54
C GLY A 119 -10.84 -11.07 -21.91
N GLY A 120 -10.21 -11.93 -22.71
CA GLY A 120 -8.96 -12.61 -22.36
C GLY A 120 -7.71 -11.74 -22.56
N PRO A 121 -6.53 -12.23 -22.15
CA PRO A 121 -5.26 -11.57 -22.41
C PRO A 121 -4.87 -11.75 -23.89
N LEU A 122 -4.11 -10.81 -24.47
CA LEU A 122 -3.76 -10.84 -25.89
C LEU A 122 -2.98 -12.10 -26.30
N ILE A 123 -2.17 -12.63 -25.39
CA ILE A 123 -1.57 -13.97 -25.49
C ILE A 123 -1.90 -14.74 -24.20
N ALA A 124 -2.34 -15.98 -24.34
CA ALA A 124 -2.76 -16.86 -23.26
C ALA A 124 -1.99 -18.19 -23.32
N CYS A 125 -1.19 -18.52 -22.30
CA CYS A 125 -0.41 -19.77 -22.27
C CYS A 125 -0.19 -20.30 -20.84
N GLY A 126 0.56 -21.40 -20.69
CA GLY A 126 0.81 -22.00 -19.36
C GLY A 126 -0.27 -23.01 -18.95
N GLY A 127 -0.71 -22.96 -17.69
CA GLY A 127 -1.69 -23.89 -17.14
C GLY A 127 -1.08 -25.13 -16.45
N LYS A 128 -1.92 -25.89 -15.74
CA LYS A 128 -1.60 -27.10 -14.93
C LYS A 128 -0.72 -28.17 -15.58
N GLN A 129 -0.80 -28.34 -16.90
CA GLN A 129 0.06 -29.28 -17.65
C GLN A 129 1.09 -28.57 -18.53
N GLY A 130 1.06 -27.24 -18.52
CA GLY A 130 1.97 -26.37 -19.24
C GLY A 130 3.38 -26.45 -18.70
N LYS A 131 4.35 -26.72 -19.58
CA LYS A 131 5.77 -26.80 -19.22
C LYS A 131 6.62 -26.04 -20.22
N ASP A 132 7.52 -25.24 -19.69
CA ASP A 132 8.55 -24.52 -20.43
C ASP A 132 8.01 -23.72 -21.65
N PRO A 133 6.89 -22.97 -21.55
CA PRO A 133 6.45 -22.09 -22.63
C PRO A 133 7.50 -20.99 -22.86
N VAL A 134 7.88 -20.75 -24.11
CA VAL A 134 8.92 -19.79 -24.47
C VAL A 134 8.33 -18.66 -25.32
N ILE A 135 8.31 -17.44 -24.79
CA ILE A 135 7.95 -16.25 -25.56
C ILE A 135 9.21 -15.41 -25.71
N GLN A 136 9.74 -15.28 -26.94
CA GLN A 136 11.04 -14.66 -27.14
C GLN A 136 11.17 -13.73 -28.35
N TYR A 137 11.77 -12.57 -28.12
CA TYR A 137 12.03 -11.55 -29.16
C TYR A 137 10.77 -11.08 -29.90
N CYS A 138 9.60 -11.07 -29.27
CA CYS A 138 8.35 -10.56 -29.85
C CYS A 138 8.13 -9.07 -29.51
N VAL A 139 7.34 -8.37 -30.33
CA VAL A 139 6.69 -7.10 -29.96
C VAL A 139 5.25 -7.42 -29.59
N ILE A 140 4.78 -7.08 -28.39
CA ILE A 140 3.42 -7.42 -27.93
C ILE A 140 2.78 -6.14 -27.39
N ARG A 141 1.65 -5.65 -27.91
CA ARG A 141 1.14 -4.32 -27.52
C ARG A 141 -0.36 -4.14 -27.71
N HIS A 142 -0.88 -3.05 -27.13
CA HIS A 142 -2.28 -2.61 -27.27
C HIS A 142 -3.32 -3.71 -26.92
N PRO A 143 -3.22 -4.37 -25.76
CA PRO A 143 -4.15 -5.42 -25.39
C PRO A 143 -5.55 -4.84 -25.22
N ARG A 144 -6.56 -5.52 -25.78
CA ARG A 144 -7.96 -5.07 -25.70
C ARG A 144 -8.66 -5.48 -24.41
N SER A 145 -8.02 -6.29 -23.58
CA SER A 145 -8.43 -6.52 -22.20
C SER A 145 -7.23 -6.39 -21.25
N TRP A 146 -7.31 -7.04 -20.09
CA TRP A 146 -6.46 -6.83 -18.92
C TRP A 146 -4.97 -7.21 -19.05
N SER A 147 -4.50 -7.91 -20.09
CA SER A 147 -3.06 -8.20 -20.27
C SER A 147 -2.62 -8.40 -21.72
N CYS A 148 -1.36 -8.07 -22.02
CA CYS A 148 -0.65 -8.42 -23.26
C CYS A 148 -0.22 -9.89 -23.31
N LEU A 149 0.15 -10.51 -22.18
CA LEU A 149 0.67 -11.87 -22.13
C LEU A 149 0.42 -12.49 -20.76
N GLN A 150 -0.40 -13.53 -20.70
CA GLN A 150 -0.61 -14.37 -19.53
C GLN A 150 0.13 -15.70 -19.66
N ILE A 151 0.85 -16.08 -18.60
CA ILE A 151 1.29 -17.45 -18.33
C ILE A 151 0.51 -17.95 -17.11
N PHE A 152 -0.60 -18.64 -17.38
CA PHE A 152 -1.58 -19.13 -16.41
C PHE A 152 -0.99 -20.09 -15.37
N ASP A 153 -1.69 -20.10 -14.23
CA ASP A 153 -1.44 -20.86 -13.01
C ASP A 153 -1.02 -22.31 -13.22
N GLU A 154 -0.29 -22.80 -12.22
CA GLU A 154 0.24 -24.16 -12.13
C GLU A 154 1.27 -24.59 -13.21
N CYS A 155 1.62 -23.67 -14.12
CA CYS A 155 2.72 -23.79 -15.08
C CYS A 155 4.08 -24.00 -14.40
N GLU A 156 5.02 -24.64 -15.11
CA GLU A 156 6.43 -24.75 -14.72
C GLU A 156 7.38 -24.34 -15.85
N GLY A 157 8.46 -23.61 -15.54
CA GLY A 157 9.59 -23.37 -16.47
C GLY A 157 9.41 -22.26 -17.51
N GLY A 158 8.32 -21.49 -17.43
CA GLY A 158 8.00 -20.42 -18.39
C GLY A 158 9.15 -19.42 -18.57
N THR A 159 9.50 -19.16 -19.83
CA THR A 159 10.62 -18.29 -20.23
C THR A 159 10.12 -17.14 -21.08
N VAL A 160 10.34 -15.90 -20.62
CA VAL A 160 10.01 -14.68 -21.36
C VAL A 160 11.29 -13.87 -21.52
N VAL A 161 11.81 -13.77 -22.75
CA VAL A 161 13.14 -13.17 -23.02
C VAL A 161 13.17 -12.27 -24.26
N GLY A 162 13.82 -11.11 -24.14
CA GLY A 162 14.09 -10.20 -25.27
C GLY A 162 12.85 -9.53 -25.89
N ASN A 163 11.68 -9.64 -25.26
CA ASN A 163 10.43 -9.09 -25.79
C ASN A 163 10.30 -7.57 -25.58
N LYS A 164 9.60 -6.91 -26.50
CA LYS A 164 9.21 -5.50 -26.47
C LYS A 164 7.71 -5.41 -26.17
N ILE A 165 7.33 -5.34 -24.91
CA ILE A 165 5.92 -5.45 -24.51
C ILE A 165 5.32 -4.10 -24.11
N GLY A 166 4.20 -3.71 -24.70
CA GLY A 166 3.44 -2.48 -24.47
C GLY A 166 3.54 -1.46 -25.63
N PRO A 167 2.75 -0.37 -25.57
CA PRO A 167 1.98 0.06 -24.40
C PRO A 167 0.80 -0.87 -24.08
N ALA A 168 0.51 -0.97 -22.79
CA ALA A 168 -0.63 -1.68 -22.24
C ALA A 168 -1.44 -0.69 -21.39
N GLY A 169 -2.77 -0.79 -21.43
CA GLY A 169 -3.67 0.20 -20.84
C GLY A 169 -3.87 1.46 -21.70
N LEU A 170 -4.63 2.41 -21.17
CA LEU A 170 -4.68 3.80 -21.61
C LEU A 170 -3.88 4.69 -20.65
N PRO A 171 -3.41 5.87 -21.07
CA PRO A 171 -2.84 6.83 -20.14
C PRO A 171 -3.83 7.16 -19.01
N ALA A 172 -3.33 7.23 -17.78
CA ALA A 172 -4.10 7.80 -16.69
C ALA A 172 -4.54 9.23 -17.07
N PRO A 173 -5.74 9.68 -16.66
CA PRO A 173 -6.69 8.99 -15.77
C PRO A 173 -7.83 8.22 -16.49
N HIS A 174 -7.86 8.17 -17.83
CA HIS A 174 -9.10 7.98 -18.61
C HIS A 174 -9.36 6.58 -19.18
N GLY A 175 -8.91 5.49 -18.56
CA GLY A 175 -9.38 4.17 -19.01
C GLY A 175 -8.73 2.95 -18.37
N PRO A 176 -9.28 1.75 -18.65
CA PRO A 176 -8.91 0.54 -17.94
C PRO A 176 -7.41 0.24 -18.06
N TRP A 177 -6.76 0.10 -16.91
CA TRP A 177 -5.39 -0.37 -16.83
C TRP A 177 -5.29 -1.79 -17.40
N ALA A 178 -4.13 -2.15 -17.93
CA ALA A 178 -3.88 -3.49 -18.44
C ALA A 178 -2.39 -3.79 -18.40
N ASP A 179 -2.08 -5.06 -18.15
CA ASP A 179 -0.75 -5.55 -18.00
C ASP A 179 -0.01 -5.64 -19.34
N GLY A 180 1.31 -5.51 -19.27
CA GLY A 180 2.17 -6.08 -20.29
C GLY A 180 2.45 -7.57 -20.07
N LEU A 181 2.55 -8.07 -18.83
CA LEU A 181 2.89 -9.47 -18.60
C LEU A 181 2.33 -9.99 -17.27
N SER A 182 1.74 -11.16 -17.30
CA SER A 182 0.99 -11.73 -16.20
C SER A 182 1.50 -13.17 -16.02
N ILE A 183 2.05 -13.52 -14.87
CA ILE A 183 2.74 -14.81 -14.68
C ILE A 183 2.32 -15.45 -13.37
N ALA A 184 1.92 -16.72 -13.44
CA ALA A 184 1.76 -17.62 -12.31
C ALA A 184 2.42 -18.98 -12.60
N CYS A 185 3.68 -18.92 -13.04
CA CYS A 185 4.48 -20.08 -13.43
C CYS A 185 5.68 -20.26 -12.49
N ARG A 186 5.83 -21.44 -11.87
CA ARG A 186 6.96 -21.75 -10.98
C ARG A 186 8.22 -22.06 -11.79
N ASN A 187 9.39 -21.93 -11.16
CA ASN A 187 10.69 -22.18 -11.82
C ASN A 187 10.92 -21.35 -13.11
N GLY A 188 10.19 -20.25 -13.30
CA GLY A 188 10.26 -19.43 -14.52
C GLY A 188 11.50 -18.54 -14.59
N LEU A 189 11.87 -18.14 -15.81
CA LEU A 189 12.95 -17.21 -16.09
C LEU A 189 12.41 -15.99 -16.85
N ILE A 190 12.65 -14.80 -16.31
CA ILE A 190 12.16 -13.55 -16.89
C ILE A 190 13.33 -12.58 -16.96
N VAL A 191 13.78 -12.33 -18.19
CA VAL A 191 15.08 -11.71 -18.54
C VAL A 191 14.87 -10.88 -19.81
N SER A 192 15.84 -10.03 -20.16
CA SER A 192 15.87 -9.41 -21.48
C SER A 192 17.30 -9.23 -22.01
N GLU A 193 17.46 -8.59 -23.17
CA GLU A 193 18.77 -8.34 -23.78
C GLU A 193 18.83 -7.03 -24.59
N GLN A 194 19.82 -6.16 -24.31
CA GLN A 194 20.32 -5.17 -25.26
C GLN A 194 21.82 -4.89 -25.09
N ARG A 195 22.57 -5.01 -26.21
CA ARG A 195 23.96 -4.58 -26.32
C ARG A 195 24.07 -3.17 -26.92
N ASN A 196 24.26 -2.18 -26.05
CA ASN A 196 25.10 -0.99 -26.27
C ASN A 196 25.05 -0.33 -27.69
N HIS A 197 23.87 0.04 -28.18
CA HIS A 197 23.70 0.91 -29.37
C HIS A 197 22.70 2.03 -29.07
N ARG A 198 23.01 3.26 -29.49
CA ARG A 198 22.20 4.47 -29.19
C ARG A 198 20.81 4.36 -29.82
N CYS A 199 19.77 4.17 -29.01
CA CYS A 199 18.40 4.08 -29.50
C CYS A 199 17.74 5.47 -29.63
N ASN A 200 16.89 5.63 -30.65
CA ASN A 200 16.21 6.89 -30.96
C ASN A 200 14.92 7.06 -30.14
N ARG A 201 14.47 8.30 -29.95
CA ARG A 201 13.38 8.66 -29.02
C ARG A 201 12.01 8.14 -29.51
N ARG A 202 11.15 7.71 -28.56
CA ARG A 202 9.72 7.22 -28.67
C ARG A 202 9.53 5.69 -28.59
N CYS A 203 9.19 5.15 -27.40
CA CYS A 203 8.57 3.83 -27.16
C CYS A 203 8.13 3.66 -25.68
N ASN A 204 6.88 3.23 -25.44
CA ASN A 204 6.22 3.09 -24.12
C ASN A 204 5.90 1.61 -23.82
N ARG A 205 6.16 1.06 -22.61
CA ARG A 205 6.13 -0.42 -22.36
C ARG A 205 5.82 -0.90 -20.91
N LEU A 206 5.10 -2.05 -20.82
CA LEU A 206 4.72 -3.07 -19.77
C LEU A 206 4.38 -2.71 -18.28
N VAL A 207 3.54 -3.58 -17.67
CA VAL A 207 2.71 -3.55 -16.42
C VAL A 207 2.42 -5.05 -15.99
N LEU A 208 2.03 -5.47 -14.75
CA LEU A 208 2.09 -6.92 -14.32
C LEU A 208 1.08 -7.58 -13.27
N CYS A 209 -0.11 -8.18 -13.56
CA CYS A 209 -1.04 -8.91 -12.61
C CYS A 209 -1.36 -10.42 -12.93
N ASN A 210 -2.40 -11.10 -12.34
CA ASN A 210 -2.93 -12.48 -12.69
C ASN A 210 -4.31 -12.96 -12.06
N TRP A 211 -5.13 -13.83 -12.73
CA TRP A 211 -6.42 -14.45 -12.24
C TRP A 211 -6.72 -15.96 -12.62
N ASP A 212 -6.96 -16.85 -11.63
CA ASP A 212 -7.83 -18.10 -11.57
C ASP A 212 -7.49 -19.40 -12.44
N ASN A 213 -7.78 -20.71 -12.17
CA ASN A 213 -8.43 -21.52 -11.09
C ASN A 213 -8.25 -23.10 -11.23
N VAL A 214 -8.80 -23.91 -10.27
CA VAL A 214 -9.16 -25.38 -10.23
C VAL A 214 -8.12 -26.50 -9.87
N TYR A 215 -8.04 -26.78 -8.56
CA TYR A 215 -7.96 -28.07 -7.80
C TYR A 215 -7.01 -29.28 -8.13
N ARG A 216 -6.55 -29.87 -7.00
CA ARG A 216 -6.05 -31.25 -6.67
C ARG A 216 -4.54 -31.56 -6.77
N LYS A 217 -4.08 -32.26 -5.71
CA LYS A 217 -2.70 -32.55 -5.23
C LYS A 217 -1.96 -33.67 -6.00
N HIS A 218 -0.63 -33.55 -6.13
CA HIS A 218 0.36 -34.37 -5.37
C HIS A 218 1.82 -33.91 -5.60
N ASN A 219 2.69 -34.12 -4.60
CA ASN A 219 4.08 -33.66 -4.56
C ASN A 219 5.04 -34.42 -5.49
N HIS A 220 6.11 -33.76 -5.97
CA HIS A 220 7.52 -34.20 -5.84
C HIS A 220 8.49 -33.04 -6.19
N ARG A 221 9.72 -33.07 -5.64
CA ARG A 221 10.76 -32.01 -5.77
C ARG A 221 11.82 -32.36 -6.83
N SER A 222 12.35 -31.34 -7.52
CA SER A 222 13.60 -31.40 -8.29
C SER A 222 14.23 -30.01 -8.45
N GLU A 223 15.56 -29.91 -8.35
CA GLU A 223 16.34 -28.65 -8.36
C GLU A 223 16.97 -28.38 -9.75
N THR A 224 16.94 -27.16 -10.28
CA THR A 224 17.78 -26.71 -11.43
C THR A 224 17.98 -25.16 -11.43
N LYS A 225 18.98 -24.62 -12.15
CA LYS A 225 19.61 -23.29 -11.92
C LYS A 225 20.05 -22.55 -13.22
N PHE A 226 19.62 -21.31 -13.49
CA PHE A 226 20.00 -20.49 -14.70
C PHE A 226 20.15 -18.94 -14.47
N ILE A 227 20.50 -18.14 -15.52
CA ILE A 227 21.16 -16.78 -15.53
C ILE A 227 20.73 -15.87 -16.75
N GLY A 228 20.70 -14.50 -16.70
CA GLY A 228 20.56 -13.55 -17.88
C GLY A 228 20.37 -12.00 -17.62
N GLU A 229 20.45 -11.07 -18.64
CA GLU A 229 20.70 -9.57 -18.48
C GLU A 229 20.12 -8.46 -19.50
N SER A 230 19.36 -7.39 -19.08
CA SER A 230 19.26 -5.95 -19.63
C SER A 230 18.19 -5.41 -20.67
N ASN A 231 17.32 -4.37 -20.39
CA ASN A 231 16.76 -3.29 -21.32
C ASN A 231 16.33 -1.91 -20.65
N ASP A 232 15.65 -0.99 -21.40
CA ASP A 232 15.24 0.44 -21.09
C ASP A 232 13.87 0.93 -21.71
N PHE A 233 13.11 1.90 -21.09
CA PHE A 233 11.79 2.46 -21.56
C PHE A 233 11.49 3.98 -21.25
N HIS A 234 10.36 4.58 -21.72
CA HIS A 234 9.93 6.02 -21.50
C HIS A 234 8.38 6.27 -21.68
N PHE A 235 7.79 7.38 -21.17
CA PHE A 235 6.34 7.77 -21.27
C PHE A 235 6.02 9.31 -21.34
N HIS A 236 4.75 9.72 -21.62
CA HIS A 236 4.25 11.15 -21.73
C HIS A 236 2.72 11.35 -21.36
N ASN A 237 2.31 12.58 -20.98
CA ASN A 237 1.07 12.99 -20.24
C ASN A 237 -0.25 13.29 -21.00
N ALA A 238 -1.40 13.22 -20.28
CA ALA A 238 -2.61 14.10 -20.33
C ALA A 238 -3.46 13.97 -19.01
N ALA A 239 -4.50 14.79 -18.74
CA ALA A 239 -5.04 15.02 -17.37
C ALA A 239 -6.59 14.92 -17.13
N ASP A 240 -6.97 15.03 -15.84
CA ASP A 240 -8.28 15.33 -15.17
C ASP A 240 -9.35 14.23 -14.87
N ILE A 241 -10.08 14.41 -13.75
CA ILE A 241 -10.85 13.43 -12.94
C ILE A 241 -12.40 13.51 -13.17
N PRO A 242 -13.30 12.56 -12.72
CA PRO A 242 -13.42 12.03 -11.34
C PRO A 242 -13.77 10.53 -11.12
N SER A 243 -13.20 9.98 -10.03
CA SER A 243 -13.71 8.94 -9.08
C SER A 243 -14.47 7.66 -9.52
N GLN A 244 -14.07 6.54 -8.89
CA GLN A 244 -14.73 5.22 -8.72
C GLN A 244 -14.60 4.16 -9.84
N LEU A 245 -13.73 3.15 -9.62
CA LEU A 245 -14.00 1.69 -9.70
C LEU A 245 -12.79 0.91 -9.13
N PHE A 246 -13.00 -0.25 -8.49
CA PHE A 246 -11.96 -1.09 -7.83
C PHE A 246 -11.94 -2.52 -8.41
N PHE A 247 -10.77 -3.11 -8.75
CA PHE A 247 -10.58 -4.58 -8.94
C PHE A 247 -9.10 -5.04 -8.74
N ASP A 248 -8.90 -6.30 -8.32
CA ASP A 248 -7.65 -7.00 -7.87
C ASP A 248 -6.89 -7.80 -8.99
N CYS A 249 -5.65 -8.33 -8.76
CA CYS A 249 -4.93 -9.54 -9.33
C CYS A 249 -3.36 -9.67 -9.09
N ASP A 250 -2.74 -10.90 -9.00
CA ASP A 250 -1.45 -11.27 -8.28
C ASP A 250 -0.03 -11.31 -9.05
N MET A 251 1.13 -11.43 -8.34
CA MET A 251 2.53 -10.96 -8.70
C MET A 251 3.61 -11.94 -9.24
N PHE A 252 4.50 -11.43 -10.12
CA PHE A 252 5.90 -11.93 -10.29
C PHE A 252 6.95 -10.89 -10.79
N CYS A 253 8.15 -10.95 -10.18
CA CYS A 253 9.52 -10.89 -10.75
C CYS A 253 9.84 -10.28 -12.15
N LEU A 254 10.96 -9.53 -12.27
CA LEU A 254 11.76 -9.44 -13.53
C LEU A 254 13.27 -9.16 -13.32
N ILE A 255 14.02 -8.90 -14.41
CA ILE A 255 15.43 -8.48 -14.42
C ILE A 255 15.68 -7.29 -15.37
N ARG A 256 16.47 -6.32 -14.89
CA ARG A 256 17.05 -5.12 -15.56
C ARG A 256 16.13 -4.37 -16.54
N ASN A 257 14.94 -4.00 -16.07
CA ASN A 257 13.92 -3.28 -16.85
C ASN A 257 13.01 -2.40 -15.98
N TYR A 258 12.33 -1.40 -16.58
CA TYR A 258 11.45 -0.48 -15.84
C TYR A 258 10.05 -1.07 -15.76
N PHE A 259 9.73 -1.83 -14.71
CA PHE A 259 8.40 -2.40 -14.57
C PHE A 259 7.85 -2.33 -13.16
N GLU A 260 6.55 -2.06 -13.12
CA GLU A 260 5.65 -2.22 -12.00
C GLU A 260 5.30 -3.71 -11.88
N LEU A 261 5.77 -4.39 -10.82
CA LEU A 261 5.29 -5.72 -10.43
C LEU A 261 3.98 -5.52 -9.68
N ILE A 262 2.83 -6.02 -10.16
CA ILE A 262 1.54 -5.87 -9.47
C ILE A 262 1.17 -7.19 -8.81
N ALA A 263 0.64 -7.14 -7.59
CA ALA A 263 -0.14 -8.24 -7.07
C ALA A 263 -1.48 -7.76 -6.53
N SER A 264 -2.33 -8.71 -6.14
CA SER A 264 -3.56 -8.62 -5.34
C SER A 264 -4.31 -9.93 -5.49
N SER A 265 -4.89 -10.38 -4.39
CA SER A 265 -5.45 -11.72 -4.27
C SER A 265 -6.64 -11.97 -5.20
N CYS A 266 -6.65 -13.12 -5.89
CA CYS A 266 -7.93 -13.78 -6.20
C CYS A 266 -8.72 -13.98 -4.90
N PHE A 267 -10.00 -13.61 -4.88
CA PHE A 267 -10.93 -14.00 -3.80
C PHE A 267 -11.32 -15.50 -3.87
N TYR A 268 -10.43 -16.35 -4.37
CA TYR A 268 -10.60 -17.81 -4.49
C TYR A 268 -9.32 -18.56 -4.10
N ARG A 269 -9.51 -19.86 -3.84
CA ARG A 269 -8.59 -20.74 -3.12
C ARG A 269 -7.48 -21.31 -4.02
N VAL A 270 -6.87 -20.47 -4.86
CA VAL A 270 -6.17 -20.91 -6.08
C VAL A 270 -4.73 -21.38 -5.83
N ASP A 271 -3.83 -20.54 -5.32
CA ASP A 271 -2.42 -20.91 -5.06
C ASP A 271 -2.22 -22.04 -4.02
N MET A 272 -3.20 -22.20 -3.13
CA MET A 272 -3.16 -23.20 -2.05
C MET A 272 -3.31 -24.65 -2.54
N GLY A 273 -3.65 -24.87 -3.82
CA GLY A 273 -4.05 -26.17 -4.34
C GLY A 273 -2.93 -27.21 -4.54
N VAL A 274 -1.74 -26.77 -4.99
CA VAL A 274 -0.70 -27.70 -5.51
C VAL A 274 0.71 -27.40 -5.00
N TYR A 275 1.10 -26.12 -4.83
CA TYR A 275 2.49 -25.75 -4.48
C TYR A 275 2.65 -25.07 -3.12
N SER A 276 1.56 -24.85 -2.37
CA SER A 276 1.59 -24.33 -1.00
C SER A 276 2.32 -23.00 -0.82
N CYS A 277 2.34 -22.15 -1.85
CA CYS A 277 3.02 -20.84 -1.88
C CYS A 277 4.57 -20.91 -1.89
N ASP A 278 5.17 -21.95 -2.50
CA ASP A 278 6.63 -22.12 -2.67
C ASP A 278 7.19 -21.42 -3.93
N TYR A 279 8.13 -20.49 -3.75
CA TYR A 279 8.84 -19.72 -4.78
C TYR A 279 10.37 -19.90 -4.67
N THR A 280 10.88 -20.95 -4.02
CA THR A 280 12.31 -21.16 -3.67
C THR A 280 13.30 -20.93 -4.82
N ASN A 281 12.93 -21.24 -6.08
CA ASN A 281 13.79 -21.09 -7.25
C ASN A 281 13.56 -19.78 -8.05
N THR A 282 12.59 -18.95 -7.67
CA THR A 282 12.26 -17.66 -8.32
C THR A 282 13.31 -16.59 -8.00
N ARG A 283 13.70 -15.79 -9.00
CA ARG A 283 14.80 -14.81 -8.89
C ARG A 283 14.49 -13.48 -9.56
N VAL A 284 14.21 -12.45 -8.75
CA VAL A 284 14.03 -11.06 -9.14
C VAL A 284 15.35 -10.33 -8.97
N CYS A 285 16.10 -10.02 -10.03
CA CYS A 285 17.39 -9.36 -9.82
C CYS A 285 17.80 -8.30 -10.82
N HIS A 286 18.77 -7.47 -10.47
CA HIS A 286 19.40 -6.49 -11.38
C HIS A 286 18.45 -5.50 -12.09
N ASN A 287 17.18 -5.32 -11.66
CA ASN A 287 16.20 -4.39 -12.25
C ASN A 287 16.65 -2.94 -12.29
N ILE A 288 15.96 -2.13 -13.11
CA ILE A 288 15.99 -0.67 -13.07
C ILE A 288 14.54 -0.20 -13.10
N ILE A 289 13.88 -0.14 -11.95
CA ILE A 289 12.46 0.23 -11.80
C ILE A 289 12.38 1.74 -11.59
N LYS A 290 11.84 2.49 -12.55
CA LYS A 290 11.79 3.96 -12.47
C LYS A 290 10.55 4.53 -13.13
N SER A 291 9.97 5.52 -12.45
CA SER A 291 8.66 6.14 -12.71
C SER A 291 8.71 7.32 -13.70
N THR A 292 9.62 7.31 -14.68
CA THR A 292 9.82 8.48 -15.56
C THR A 292 8.62 8.77 -16.47
N GLY A 293 7.68 9.55 -15.95
CA GLY A 293 6.41 9.92 -16.59
C GLY A 293 5.24 8.97 -16.32
N ALA A 294 5.33 8.07 -15.34
CA ALA A 294 4.28 7.11 -14.98
C ALA A 294 4.35 6.73 -13.49
N HIS A 295 3.22 6.49 -12.84
CA HIS A 295 3.14 6.28 -11.39
C HIS A 295 3.53 4.84 -11.03
N ILE A 296 4.11 4.63 -9.85
CA ILE A 296 4.42 3.29 -9.31
C ILE A 296 4.07 3.30 -7.83
N LYS A 297 2.98 2.61 -7.46
CA LYS A 297 2.54 2.51 -6.06
C LYS A 297 3.40 1.55 -5.24
N LEU A 298 3.86 0.47 -5.86
CA LEU A 298 4.72 -0.54 -5.24
C LEU A 298 5.61 -1.14 -6.33
N GLY A 299 6.93 -0.97 -6.21
CA GLY A 299 7.90 -1.44 -7.20
C GLY A 299 8.07 -2.96 -7.19
N ILE A 300 8.24 -3.56 -6.01
CA ILE A 300 8.26 -5.01 -5.77
C ILE A 300 7.52 -5.27 -4.45
N GLY A 301 6.39 -5.95 -4.48
CA GLY A 301 5.86 -6.55 -3.26
C GLY A 301 6.56 -7.88 -2.94
N ILE A 302 6.49 -8.33 -1.71
CA ILE A 302 6.86 -9.71 -1.33
C ILE A 302 5.84 -10.22 -0.31
N GLY A 303 5.13 -11.29 -0.68
CA GLY A 303 4.01 -11.83 0.08
C GLY A 303 2.67 -11.14 -0.22
N PRO A 304 1.55 -11.81 0.08
CA PRO A 304 0.21 -11.43 -0.33
C PRO A 304 -0.34 -10.24 0.45
N LEU A 305 0.04 -10.07 1.73
CA LEU A 305 -0.45 -8.94 2.54
C LEU A 305 0.12 -7.59 2.08
N ALA A 306 1.17 -7.56 1.26
CA ALA A 306 1.56 -6.32 0.58
C ALA A 306 0.47 -5.80 -0.38
N TRP A 307 -0.49 -6.66 -0.76
CA TRP A 307 -1.46 -6.43 -1.85
C TRP A 307 -2.92 -6.74 -1.52
N THR A 308 -3.21 -7.25 -0.32
CA THR A 308 -4.58 -7.44 0.16
C THR A 308 -4.65 -7.20 1.67
N GLN A 309 -5.81 -6.79 2.15
CA GLN A 309 -6.04 -6.50 3.58
C GLN A 309 -6.21 -7.79 4.40
N ASN A 310 -6.69 -8.88 3.79
CA ASN A 310 -7.19 -10.06 4.50
C ASN A 310 -6.67 -11.35 3.85
N TRP A 311 -5.51 -11.84 4.30
CA TRP A 311 -4.93 -13.09 3.81
C TRP A 311 -4.20 -13.87 4.91
N SER A 312 -4.21 -15.20 4.81
CA SER A 312 -3.67 -16.12 5.82
C SER A 312 -2.61 -17.11 5.30
N GLY A 313 -2.40 -17.19 3.98
CA GLY A 313 -1.26 -17.89 3.40
C GLY A 313 0.04 -17.08 3.53
N ILE A 314 1.17 -17.78 3.56
CA ILE A 314 2.50 -17.16 3.62
C ILE A 314 3.30 -17.65 2.41
N ASN A 315 3.73 -16.72 1.55
CA ASN A 315 4.59 -17.04 0.41
C ASN A 315 6.01 -17.33 0.92
N PHE A 316 6.69 -18.35 0.39
CA PHE A 316 8.01 -18.72 0.91
C PHE A 316 9.05 -19.09 -0.14
N GLY A 317 10.30 -18.81 0.19
CA GLY A 317 11.44 -19.03 -0.69
C GLY A 317 11.52 -18.02 -1.85
N GLY A 318 12.69 -17.86 -2.43
CA GLY A 318 12.91 -16.96 -3.57
C GLY A 318 13.84 -15.79 -3.23
N LYS A 319 14.34 -15.11 -4.28
CA LYS A 319 15.44 -14.13 -4.14
C LYS A 319 15.13 -12.82 -4.86
N VAL A 320 15.31 -11.69 -4.20
CA VAL A 320 15.08 -10.33 -4.72
C VAL A 320 16.33 -9.47 -4.51
N TYR A 321 17.21 -9.35 -5.52
CA TYR A 321 18.54 -8.78 -5.30
C TYR A 321 19.12 -7.88 -6.40
N ASP A 322 20.00 -6.95 -6.04
CA ASP A 322 20.71 -6.04 -6.95
C ASP A 322 19.82 -5.15 -7.84
N ASN A 323 18.54 -4.98 -7.51
CA ASN A 323 17.60 -4.12 -8.23
C ASN A 323 17.88 -2.63 -7.94
N ALA A 324 17.84 -1.77 -8.96
CA ALA A 324 17.88 -0.32 -8.81
C ALA A 324 16.48 0.28 -8.93
N PHE A 325 16.18 1.26 -8.09
CA PHE A 325 14.94 2.04 -8.13
C PHE A 325 15.24 3.52 -8.42
N GLY A 326 14.47 4.13 -9.31
CA GLY A 326 14.66 5.52 -9.75
C GLY A 326 15.79 5.74 -10.79
N PRO A 327 16.16 7.01 -11.08
CA PRO A 327 15.60 8.23 -10.50
C PRO A 327 14.16 8.48 -10.96
N GLY A 328 13.38 9.14 -10.10
CA GLY A 328 11.96 9.41 -10.30
C GLY A 328 11.24 9.56 -8.95
N ARG A 329 9.93 9.73 -8.98
CA ARG A 329 9.09 9.77 -7.78
C ARG A 329 8.13 8.59 -7.78
N PHE A 330 7.97 7.90 -6.67
CA PHE A 330 7.05 6.77 -6.60
C PHE A 330 5.65 7.33 -6.25
N GLY A 331 4.76 7.35 -7.26
CA GLY A 331 3.38 7.90 -7.28
C GLY A 331 3.23 9.21 -8.09
N MET A 332 2.18 10.03 -7.85
CA MET A 332 1.86 11.24 -8.67
C MET A 332 2.12 12.65 -8.08
N ALA A 333 2.73 13.52 -8.87
CA ALA A 333 2.60 14.97 -8.78
C ALA A 333 1.67 15.53 -9.87
N ILE A 334 0.77 16.43 -9.47
CA ILE A 334 0.19 17.44 -10.39
C ILE A 334 0.94 18.76 -10.19
N SER A 335 1.09 19.53 -11.27
CA SER A 335 2.01 20.65 -11.38
C SER A 335 1.98 21.66 -10.20
N THR A 336 3.17 22.06 -9.78
CA THR A 336 3.50 23.24 -8.96
C THR A 336 3.34 23.15 -7.43
N VAL A 337 2.69 22.11 -6.87
CA VAL A 337 2.78 21.78 -5.42
C VAL A 337 2.86 20.26 -5.23
N ILE A 338 3.71 19.84 -4.28
CA ILE A 338 4.24 18.50 -3.99
C ILE A 338 3.15 17.43 -3.71
N CYS A 339 3.34 16.16 -4.17
CA CYS A 339 3.31 14.90 -3.35
C CYS A 339 2.83 13.61 -4.09
N ASP A 340 3.79 12.77 -4.49
CA ASP A 340 3.70 11.48 -5.22
C ASP A 340 3.71 10.22 -4.30
N ALA A 341 2.75 9.27 -4.35
CA ALA A 341 2.72 8.07 -3.47
C ALA A 341 3.19 6.66 -3.93
N GLY A 342 4.13 6.04 -3.19
CA GLY A 342 4.51 4.63 -3.39
C GLY A 342 5.74 4.09 -2.63
N TYR A 343 6.03 2.79 -2.79
CA TYR A 343 7.16 2.07 -2.16
C TYR A 343 8.08 1.41 -3.20
N ALA A 344 9.38 1.24 -2.91
CA ALA A 344 10.27 0.45 -3.79
C ALA A 344 10.16 -1.05 -3.53
N ILE A 345 10.31 -1.52 -2.29
CA ILE A 345 10.04 -2.90 -1.89
C ILE A 345 9.17 -2.95 -0.63
N GLY A 346 8.08 -3.70 -0.66
CA GLY A 346 7.15 -3.88 0.46
C GLY A 346 6.94 -5.35 0.81
N MET A 347 7.35 -5.78 2.01
CA MET A 347 7.29 -7.18 2.45
C MET A 347 6.21 -7.42 3.51
N SER A 348 5.22 -8.29 3.23
CA SER A 348 4.20 -8.69 4.20
C SER A 348 3.51 -10.01 3.81
N GLY A 349 3.45 -10.97 4.74
CA GLY A 349 2.95 -12.33 4.51
C GLY A 349 3.97 -13.25 3.82
N CYS A 350 5.27 -13.12 4.15
CA CYS A 350 6.32 -13.90 3.50
C CYS A 350 7.31 -14.55 4.48
N ARG A 351 7.98 -15.63 4.06
CA ARG A 351 9.08 -16.24 4.83
C ARG A 351 10.18 -16.83 3.96
N ASP A 352 11.36 -17.07 4.55
CA ASP A 352 12.48 -17.74 3.88
C ASP A 352 12.94 -17.07 2.55
N PHE A 353 12.69 -15.76 2.37
CA PHE A 353 13.15 -14.97 1.22
C PHE A 353 14.55 -14.39 1.45
N GLU A 354 15.33 -14.22 0.38
CA GLU A 354 16.59 -13.47 0.40
C GLU A 354 16.45 -12.15 -0.38
N VAL A 355 16.64 -11.00 0.29
CA VAL A 355 16.42 -9.65 -0.28
C VAL A 355 17.62 -8.74 0.00
N PHE A 356 18.51 -8.53 -0.97
CA PHE A 356 19.80 -7.85 -0.74
C PHE A 356 20.36 -7.08 -1.95
N GLY A 357 21.21 -6.07 -1.73
CA GLY A 357 21.87 -5.30 -2.82
C GLY A 357 20.94 -4.38 -3.63
N ASN A 358 19.65 -4.34 -3.28
CA ASN A 358 18.70 -3.42 -3.89
C ASN A 358 19.07 -1.98 -3.49
N ARG A 359 18.96 -1.02 -4.42
CA ARG A 359 19.48 0.33 -4.24
C ARG A 359 18.54 1.39 -4.78
N ILE A 360 18.53 2.54 -4.12
CA ILE A 360 17.75 3.71 -4.54
C ILE A 360 18.69 4.69 -5.27
N ALA A 361 18.28 5.20 -6.42
CA ALA A 361 18.99 6.24 -7.15
C ALA A 361 18.87 7.58 -6.44
N ALA A 362 19.91 8.42 -6.51
CA ALA A 362 19.89 9.75 -5.90
C ALA A 362 18.73 10.61 -6.44
N GLY A 363 18.05 11.33 -5.55
CA GLY A 363 16.88 12.15 -5.89
C GLY A 363 15.60 11.34 -6.16
N THR A 364 15.52 10.09 -5.70
CA THR A 364 14.27 9.32 -5.73
C THR A 364 13.42 9.66 -4.51
N GLU A 365 12.15 10.00 -4.73
CA GLU A 365 11.20 10.38 -3.68
C GLU A 365 10.08 9.32 -3.52
N PHE A 366 9.57 9.18 -2.29
CA PHE A 366 8.45 8.33 -1.88
C PHE A 366 7.55 9.18 -0.98
N ILE A 367 6.29 9.44 -1.35
CA ILE A 367 5.47 10.52 -0.75
C ILE A 367 3.97 10.09 -0.66
N GLY A 368 3.00 11.02 -0.67
CA GLY A 368 1.57 10.76 -0.94
C GLY A 368 0.73 9.96 0.08
N ASP A 369 -0.58 9.79 -0.21
CA ASP A 369 -1.60 9.66 0.85
C ASP A 369 -2.07 8.25 1.21
N LEU A 370 -2.27 8.02 2.51
CA LEU A 370 -2.87 6.81 3.08
C LEU A 370 -4.20 7.10 3.80
N SER A 371 -4.68 8.34 3.85
CA SER A 371 -5.83 8.73 4.68
C SER A 371 -7.16 8.02 4.37
N GLY A 372 -7.31 7.41 3.19
CA GLY A 372 -8.47 6.58 2.82
C GLY A 372 -8.45 5.15 3.37
N MET A 373 -7.34 4.72 3.98
CA MET A 373 -7.18 3.36 4.52
C MET A 373 -7.79 3.17 5.90
N PRO A 374 -8.25 1.94 6.24
CA PRO A 374 -8.65 1.60 7.60
C PRO A 374 -7.51 1.83 8.61
N GLU A 375 -7.84 2.32 9.80
CA GLU A 375 -6.89 2.44 10.90
C GLU A 375 -6.63 1.06 11.57
N PRO A 376 -5.40 0.78 12.06
CA PRO A 376 -4.23 1.65 12.04
C PRO A 376 -3.61 1.78 10.65
N LEU A 377 -3.33 3.02 10.22
CA LEU A 377 -2.67 3.28 8.93
C LEU A 377 -1.33 2.54 8.79
N ASN A 378 -0.98 2.20 7.55
CA ASN A 378 0.35 1.74 7.18
C ASN A 378 1.44 2.75 7.56
N ALA A 379 2.68 2.25 7.63
CA ALA A 379 3.86 3.10 7.67
C ALA A 379 3.88 4.05 6.45
N PRO A 380 4.53 5.22 6.54
CA PRO A 380 4.55 6.18 5.44
C PRO A 380 5.25 5.60 4.19
N PRO A 381 4.89 6.04 2.98
CA PRO A 381 5.55 5.60 1.76
C PRO A 381 7.06 5.84 1.80
N MET A 382 7.83 4.81 1.44
CA MET A 382 9.27 4.74 1.66
C MET A 382 9.93 3.69 0.75
N ALA A 383 11.26 3.74 0.64
CA ALA A 383 12.03 2.80 -0.14
C ALA A 383 11.76 1.33 0.21
N PHE A 384 12.17 0.90 1.40
CA PHE A 384 12.18 -0.52 1.77
C PHE A 384 11.41 -0.72 3.08
N LEU A 385 10.21 -1.26 2.97
CA LEU A 385 9.30 -1.51 4.09
C LEU A 385 9.12 -3.03 4.30
N LYS A 386 9.23 -3.48 5.55
CA LYS A 386 8.82 -4.83 5.96
C LYS A 386 7.83 -4.77 7.12
N ALA A 387 6.87 -5.69 7.14
CA ALA A 387 5.85 -5.78 8.17
C ALA A 387 6.45 -5.98 9.57
N SER A 388 6.07 -5.14 10.54
CA SER A 388 6.56 -5.18 11.93
C SER A 388 5.76 -6.13 12.83
N GLN A 389 4.67 -6.71 12.33
CA GLN A 389 3.81 -7.64 13.07
C GLN A 389 4.41 -9.07 13.05
N PRO A 390 4.34 -9.83 14.17
CA PRO A 390 4.95 -11.15 14.25
C PRO A 390 4.28 -12.12 13.27
N GLY A 391 5.07 -12.98 12.63
CA GLY A 391 4.56 -13.97 11.68
C GLY A 391 4.28 -13.44 10.27
N LEU A 392 4.43 -12.13 10.01
CA LEU A 392 4.22 -11.58 8.65
C LEU A 392 5.49 -11.52 7.81
N VAL A 393 6.68 -11.48 8.43
CA VAL A 393 7.97 -11.66 7.76
C VAL A 393 8.84 -12.56 8.63
N GLU A 394 9.01 -13.82 8.24
CA GLU A 394 9.71 -14.84 9.05
C GLU A 394 10.95 -15.39 8.34
N ASN A 395 12.07 -15.59 9.04
CA ASN A 395 13.31 -16.19 8.48
C ASN A 395 13.88 -15.53 7.20
N CYS A 396 13.38 -14.36 6.78
CA CYS A 396 13.88 -13.67 5.60
C CYS A 396 15.25 -13.01 5.87
N SER A 397 16.21 -13.21 4.96
CA SER A 397 17.49 -12.52 4.97
C SER A 397 17.34 -11.20 4.21
N VAL A 398 17.18 -10.09 4.92
CA VAL A 398 16.93 -8.75 4.33
C VAL A 398 18.12 -7.80 4.55
N GLN A 399 18.34 -6.89 3.59
CA GLN A 399 19.30 -5.79 3.71
C GLN A 399 18.93 -4.79 4.84
N GLN A 400 19.94 -4.10 5.36
CA GLN A 400 19.87 -3.34 6.61
C GLN A 400 18.98 -2.08 6.55
N ASP A 401 18.76 -1.55 5.35
CA ASP A 401 17.97 -0.35 5.07
C ASP A 401 16.45 -0.61 4.98
N PHE A 402 15.99 -1.84 5.25
CA PHE A 402 14.58 -2.13 5.49
C PHE A 402 14.10 -1.55 6.82
N VAL A 403 13.08 -0.70 6.74
CA VAL A 403 12.37 -0.13 7.88
C VAL A 403 11.22 -1.07 8.27
N GLU A 404 11.02 -1.26 9.58
CA GLU A 404 9.89 -2.02 10.13
C GLU A 404 8.67 -1.13 10.28
N GLY A 405 7.50 -1.59 9.83
CA GLY A 405 6.25 -0.84 9.91
C GLY A 405 4.99 -1.64 9.70
N GLN A 406 3.83 -1.04 9.96
CA GLN A 406 2.54 -1.58 9.53
C GLN A 406 2.53 -1.65 7.98
N ALA A 407 2.43 -2.85 7.42
CA ALA A 407 2.42 -3.08 5.98
C ALA A 407 1.29 -4.05 5.57
N ALA A 408 0.15 -3.50 5.14
CA ALA A 408 -0.97 -4.25 4.60
C ALA A 408 -1.62 -3.50 3.43
N PHE A 409 -1.88 -4.14 2.30
CA PHE A 409 -2.55 -3.54 1.12
C PHE A 409 -1.90 -2.21 0.66
N LEU A 410 -0.59 -2.25 0.40
CA LEU A 410 0.24 -1.07 0.11
C LEU A 410 -0.18 -0.32 -1.17
N ILE A 411 -0.81 -1.02 -2.13
CA ILE A 411 -1.40 -0.42 -3.35
C ILE A 411 -2.59 0.50 -3.12
N ALA A 412 -3.17 0.51 -1.92
CA ALA A 412 -4.23 1.45 -1.59
C ALA A 412 -3.75 2.89 -1.46
N VAL A 413 -2.43 3.13 -1.47
CA VAL A 413 -1.87 4.47 -1.43
C VAL A 413 -2.44 5.32 -2.57
N GLU A 414 -2.91 6.51 -2.25
CA GLU A 414 -3.68 7.38 -3.14
C GLU A 414 -2.82 8.49 -3.75
N ASP A 415 -3.20 8.84 -4.97
CA ASP A 415 -2.54 9.84 -5.81
C ASP A 415 -2.95 11.27 -5.41
N ARG A 416 -2.53 11.68 -4.22
CA ARG A 416 -2.71 13.04 -3.71
C ARG A 416 -1.75 13.35 -2.57
N PRO A 417 -1.57 14.64 -2.21
CA PRO A 417 -0.81 15.00 -1.03
C PRO A 417 -1.35 14.32 0.22
N ALA A 418 -0.42 13.80 1.03
CA ALA A 418 -0.77 13.11 2.26
C ALA A 418 -1.55 14.03 3.19
N ARG A 419 -2.73 13.61 3.61
CA ARG A 419 -3.46 14.31 4.68
C ARG A 419 -3.00 13.87 6.06
N LYS A 420 -2.45 12.64 6.14
CA LYS A 420 -2.11 11.97 7.39
C LYS A 420 -0.99 10.96 7.17
N PHE A 421 -0.03 10.91 8.09
CA PHE A 421 0.99 9.87 8.15
C PHE A 421 1.00 9.22 9.54
N ARG A 422 1.43 7.95 9.64
CA ARG A 422 1.54 7.21 10.89
C ARG A 422 2.91 6.55 11.01
N PHE A 423 3.80 7.17 11.77
CA PHE A 423 5.17 6.72 12.02
C PHE A 423 5.20 5.74 13.20
N GLN A 424 5.86 4.59 13.06
CA GLN A 424 6.26 3.73 14.19
C GLN A 424 7.68 4.10 14.69
N GLY A 425 8.16 3.42 15.74
CA GLY A 425 9.52 3.59 16.28
C GLY A 425 10.60 3.55 15.20
N SER A 426 11.62 4.39 15.34
CA SER A 426 12.72 4.57 14.39
C SER A 426 12.35 5.05 12.97
N GLN A 427 11.07 5.17 12.60
CA GLN A 427 10.64 5.73 11.30
C GLN A 427 10.71 7.27 11.26
N LEU A 428 10.53 7.93 12.41
CA LEU A 428 10.52 9.38 12.52
C LEU A 428 11.89 9.91 12.93
N ASN A 429 12.50 10.72 12.07
CA ASN A 429 13.73 11.45 12.36
C ASN A 429 13.74 12.83 11.70
N LEU A 430 13.11 13.81 12.34
CA LEU A 430 13.08 15.20 11.87
C LEU A 430 14.17 16.01 12.58
N THR A 431 15.09 16.61 11.83
CA THR A 431 16.15 17.46 12.37
C THR A 431 15.91 18.93 12.02
N SER A 432 16.47 19.85 12.80
CA SER A 432 16.29 21.29 12.59
C SER A 432 16.99 21.86 11.33
N THR A 433 17.69 21.02 10.58
CA THR A 433 18.26 21.33 9.26
C THR A 433 17.70 20.42 8.17
N GLY A 434 16.75 19.54 8.51
CA GLY A 434 16.09 18.63 7.58
C GLY A 434 14.85 19.27 6.97
N GLU A 435 14.26 18.57 6.01
CA GLU A 435 13.00 19.00 5.38
C GLU A 435 11.81 18.80 6.33
N ALA A 436 10.83 19.68 6.22
CA ALA A 436 9.58 19.58 6.97
C ALA A 436 8.76 18.36 6.50
N ILE A 437 7.97 17.75 7.39
CA ILE A 437 6.97 16.76 6.99
C ILE A 437 5.86 17.54 6.26
N MET A 438 5.75 17.34 4.96
CA MET A 438 4.74 17.99 4.12
C MET A 438 3.46 17.16 4.09
N LEU A 439 2.34 17.79 4.45
CA LEU A 439 0.98 17.29 4.27
C LEU A 439 0.23 18.21 3.29
N GLU A 440 -1.00 17.89 2.92
CA GLU A 440 -1.80 18.68 1.97
C GLU A 440 -1.96 20.15 2.41
N ARG A 441 -2.58 20.39 3.57
CA ARG A 441 -2.87 21.76 4.06
C ARG A 441 -1.93 22.27 5.15
N ALA A 442 -1.05 21.41 5.67
CA ALA A 442 -0.10 21.75 6.72
C ALA A 442 1.31 21.21 6.45
N ARG A 443 2.31 21.78 7.13
CA ARG A 443 3.66 21.23 7.23
C ARG A 443 4.16 21.26 8.67
N ILE A 444 4.99 20.29 9.03
CA ILE A 444 5.54 20.13 10.38
C ILE A 444 7.05 20.31 10.32
N SER A 445 7.55 21.35 10.98
CA SER A 445 8.97 21.75 10.94
C SER A 445 9.53 21.88 12.35
N LEU A 446 10.78 21.45 12.53
CA LEU A 446 11.54 21.63 13.76
C LEU A 446 12.48 22.82 13.59
N GLU A 447 12.34 23.85 14.41
CA GLU A 447 13.24 25.02 14.41
C GLU A 447 14.61 24.69 15.04
N SER A 448 15.65 25.45 14.71
CA SER A 448 16.99 25.32 15.32
C SER A 448 17.00 25.52 16.84
N THR A 449 16.01 26.24 17.37
CA THR A 449 15.76 26.43 18.80
C THR A 449 15.22 25.17 19.50
N GLY A 450 14.83 24.13 18.76
CA GLY A 450 14.08 22.97 19.27
C GLY A 450 12.56 23.12 19.21
N GLU A 451 12.04 24.25 18.72
CA GLU A 451 10.60 24.48 18.67
C GLU A 451 9.98 23.71 17.49
N LEU A 452 9.22 22.66 17.80
CA LEU A 452 8.39 21.97 16.81
C LEU A 452 7.13 22.80 16.53
N ARG A 453 6.87 23.09 15.25
CA ARG A 453 5.75 23.90 14.75
C ARG A 453 4.94 23.15 13.70
N VAL A 454 3.63 23.36 13.73
CA VAL A 454 2.71 23.02 12.62
C VAL A 454 2.31 24.33 11.96
N LEU A 455 2.50 24.43 10.63
CA LEU A 455 2.25 25.62 9.83
C LEU A 455 1.21 25.32 8.76
N CYS A 456 0.27 26.23 8.52
CA CYS A 456 -0.64 26.16 7.37
C CYS A 456 0.15 26.42 6.08
N ASN A 457 0.00 25.56 5.06
CA ASN A 457 0.76 25.68 3.81
C ASN A 457 0.41 26.96 3.04
N GLU A 458 -0.88 27.28 2.92
CA GLU A 458 -1.37 28.45 2.15
C GLU A 458 -0.96 29.78 2.78
N THR A 459 -1.09 29.91 4.11
CA THR A 459 -0.95 31.18 4.82
C THR A 459 0.37 31.33 5.57
N SER A 460 1.15 30.25 5.70
CA SER A 460 2.28 30.13 6.63
C SER A 460 1.96 30.50 8.09
N ARG A 461 0.67 30.56 8.47
CA ARG A 461 0.24 30.80 9.85
C ARG A 461 0.59 29.60 10.72
N VAL A 462 1.14 29.85 11.90
CA VAL A 462 1.31 28.84 12.94
C VAL A 462 -0.06 28.32 13.37
N LEU A 463 -0.26 27.00 13.23
CA LEU A 463 -1.45 26.29 13.67
C LEU A 463 -1.26 25.71 15.07
N TRP A 464 -0.06 25.20 15.38
CA TRP A 464 0.29 24.64 16.68
C TRP A 464 1.79 24.75 16.95
N THR A 465 2.18 24.81 18.22
CA THR A 465 3.59 24.79 18.67
C THR A 465 3.77 23.90 19.90
N SER A 466 4.90 23.22 19.98
CA SER A 466 5.33 22.45 21.15
C SER A 466 5.64 23.31 22.40
N GLY A 467 5.95 24.59 22.21
CA GLY A 467 6.44 25.48 23.26
C GLY A 467 7.86 25.17 23.76
N SER A 468 8.56 24.20 23.16
CA SER A 468 9.91 23.80 23.57
C SER A 468 10.99 24.56 22.83
N ALA A 469 11.46 25.68 23.39
CA ALA A 469 12.61 26.41 22.87
C ALA A 469 13.78 26.37 23.88
N GLY A 470 15.00 26.11 23.42
CA GLY A 470 16.19 26.05 24.27
C GLY A 470 17.45 25.43 23.67
N SER A 471 17.38 24.82 22.49
CA SER A 471 18.59 24.35 21.78
C SER A 471 19.43 25.52 21.27
N VAL A 472 20.75 25.36 21.35
CA VAL A 472 21.73 26.34 20.84
C VAL A 472 22.44 25.84 19.58
N ILE A 473 22.48 24.52 19.37
CA ILE A 473 23.27 23.87 18.30
C ILE A 473 22.41 23.05 17.31
N GLY A 474 21.09 23.21 17.36
CA GLY A 474 20.13 22.47 16.56
C GLY A 474 19.50 21.31 17.33
N ALA A 475 18.36 20.82 16.82
CA ALA A 475 17.53 19.85 17.51
C ALA A 475 17.12 18.67 16.60
N ARG A 476 16.68 17.58 17.23
CA ARG A 476 16.19 16.37 16.60
C ARG A 476 14.93 15.89 17.31
N LEU A 477 13.84 15.71 16.55
CA LEU A 477 12.62 15.03 16.95
C LEU A 477 12.73 13.55 16.53
N SER A 478 12.51 12.64 17.48
CA SER A 478 12.55 11.20 17.25
C SER A 478 11.47 10.47 18.03
N LEU A 479 10.90 9.43 17.42
CA LEU A 479 10.10 8.42 18.12
C LEU A 479 11.02 7.22 18.43
N GLU A 480 11.39 7.09 19.71
CA GLU A 480 12.27 6.03 20.21
C GLU A 480 11.56 4.66 20.23
N ASP A 481 12.31 3.55 20.15
CA ASP A 481 11.76 2.19 20.14
C ASP A 481 11.09 1.75 21.47
N ASN A 482 11.14 2.60 22.50
CA ASN A 482 10.38 2.45 23.75
C ASN A 482 9.00 3.14 23.70
N GLY A 483 8.74 3.90 22.64
CA GLY A 483 7.53 4.67 22.39
C GLY A 483 7.55 6.14 22.85
N HIS A 484 8.67 6.65 23.38
CA HIS A 484 8.81 8.05 23.74
C HIS A 484 9.06 8.92 22.50
N LEU A 485 8.23 9.94 22.34
CA LEU A 485 8.42 11.01 21.36
C LEU A 485 9.24 12.12 22.02
N THR A 486 10.50 12.28 21.64
CA THR A 486 11.40 13.25 22.27
C THR A 486 11.94 14.28 21.27
N ILE A 487 12.11 15.52 21.72
CA ILE A 487 12.99 16.49 21.06
C ILE A 487 14.25 16.59 21.90
N ARG A 488 15.41 16.36 21.27
CA ARG A 488 16.73 16.42 21.90
C ARG A 488 17.65 17.38 21.14
N GLU A 489 18.56 18.01 21.86
CA GLU A 489 19.61 18.85 21.25
C GLU A 489 20.64 17.98 20.51
N ALA A 490 20.96 18.34 19.27
CA ALA A 490 21.58 17.45 18.29
C ALA A 490 23.02 17.02 18.62
N GLY A 491 23.78 17.84 19.35
CA GLY A 491 25.17 17.52 19.75
C GLY A 491 25.33 17.01 21.18
N THR A 492 24.43 17.34 22.09
CA THR A 492 24.52 16.97 23.52
C THR A 492 23.61 15.81 23.90
N GLY A 493 22.53 15.56 23.15
CA GLY A 493 21.46 14.62 23.50
C GLY A 493 20.53 15.11 24.60
N ASN A 494 20.71 16.35 25.10
CA ASN A 494 19.89 16.96 26.14
C ASN A 494 18.41 16.95 25.76
N LEU A 495 17.54 16.49 26.66
CA LEU A 495 16.09 16.45 26.43
C LEU A 495 15.51 17.87 26.52
N LEU A 496 14.91 18.34 25.43
CA LEU A 496 14.25 19.64 25.32
C LEU A 496 12.73 19.53 25.49
N TRP A 497 12.15 18.42 25.04
CA TRP A 497 10.72 18.16 25.09
C TRP A 497 10.41 16.66 25.17
N ASP A 498 9.48 16.32 26.03
CA ASP A 498 8.78 15.03 26.08
C ASP A 498 7.31 15.35 26.43
N PRO A 499 6.34 15.07 25.54
CA PRO A 499 4.93 15.38 25.76
C PRO A 499 4.25 14.45 26.77
N VAL A 500 4.86 13.30 27.07
CA VAL A 500 4.31 12.18 27.84
C VAL A 500 5.02 11.95 29.17
N LYS A 501 6.00 12.78 29.53
CA LYS A 501 6.67 12.82 30.85
C LYS A 501 5.72 12.81 32.06
N PHE A 502 4.47 13.26 31.89
CA PHE A 502 3.44 13.20 32.94
C PHE A 502 2.91 11.76 33.22
N LEU A 503 3.30 10.77 32.41
CA LEU A 503 3.01 9.34 32.56
C LEU A 503 4.13 8.55 33.25
N ASP A 504 5.27 9.17 33.56
CA ASP A 504 6.41 8.52 34.20
C ASP A 504 5.99 7.81 35.51
N GLY A 505 6.19 6.49 35.55
CA GLY A 505 5.79 5.65 36.68
C GLY A 505 4.31 5.22 36.71
N CYS A 506 3.47 5.73 35.79
CA CYS A 506 2.05 5.35 35.66
C CYS A 506 1.81 4.34 34.53
N PHE A 507 2.38 4.57 33.35
CA PHE A 507 2.13 3.73 32.17
C PHE A 507 3.36 3.66 31.26
N GLN A 508 3.59 2.51 30.64
CA GLN A 508 4.66 2.29 29.66
C GLN A 508 4.05 2.25 28.25
N ILE A 509 4.47 3.16 27.38
CA ILE A 509 3.87 3.37 26.04
C ILE A 509 4.09 2.14 25.15
N GLY A 510 5.28 1.54 25.25
CA GLY A 510 5.63 0.26 24.65
C GLY A 510 6.23 0.36 23.25
N ASN A 511 6.92 -0.70 22.84
CA ASN A 511 7.76 -0.74 21.64
C ASN A 511 7.03 -0.81 20.29
N ARG A 512 5.72 -0.58 20.29
CA ARG A 512 4.89 -0.43 19.08
C ARG A 512 4.05 0.84 19.13
N ALA A 513 4.53 1.84 19.87
CA ALA A 513 3.96 3.17 19.80
C ALA A 513 4.02 3.71 18.38
N ALA A 514 3.07 4.59 18.05
CA ALA A 514 3.05 5.27 16.78
C ALA A 514 2.74 6.75 16.96
N LEU A 515 3.46 7.62 16.27
CA LEU A 515 3.07 9.01 16.08
C LEU A 515 2.28 9.13 14.78
N THR A 516 1.02 9.48 14.90
CA THR A 516 0.21 9.94 13.79
C THR A 516 0.34 11.46 13.68
N VAL A 517 0.59 11.96 12.47
CA VAL A 517 0.55 13.39 12.14
C VAL A 517 -0.53 13.66 11.11
N SER A 518 -1.18 14.82 11.19
CA SER A 518 -2.42 15.14 10.46
C SER A 518 -2.43 16.60 10.01
N ASP A 519 -3.08 16.89 8.88
CA ASP A 519 -3.30 18.24 8.37
C ASP A 519 -4.47 18.97 9.05
N GLU A 520 -5.27 18.24 9.83
CA GLU A 520 -6.35 18.72 10.69
C GLU A 520 -6.10 18.38 12.17
N PRO A 521 -6.65 19.16 13.13
CA PRO A 521 -6.66 18.78 14.54
C PRO A 521 -7.30 17.39 14.73
N PRO A 522 -6.67 16.46 15.47
CA PRO A 522 -5.42 16.65 16.21
C PRO A 522 -4.18 16.48 15.32
N TYR A 523 -3.39 17.55 15.17
CA TYR A 523 -2.22 17.61 14.27
C TYR A 523 -1.14 16.58 14.60
N LEU A 524 -0.96 16.24 15.88
CA LEU A 524 -0.11 15.15 16.34
C LEU A 524 -0.88 14.29 17.34
N THR A 525 -0.82 12.97 17.21
CA THR A 525 -1.36 12.01 18.17
C THR A 525 -0.37 10.87 18.40
N LEU A 526 -0.02 10.64 19.67
CA LEU A 526 0.85 9.54 20.08
C LEU A 526 -0.01 8.39 20.60
N TRP A 527 0.18 7.22 20.00
CA TRP A 527 -0.54 5.98 20.26
C TRP A 527 0.38 5.00 20.97
N SER A 528 -0.13 4.28 21.96
CA SER A 528 0.60 3.19 22.64
C SER A 528 0.63 1.90 21.82
N ALA A 529 1.43 0.92 22.28
CA ALA A 529 1.48 -0.42 21.71
C ALA A 529 0.13 -1.18 21.73
N CYS A 530 -0.83 -0.80 22.58
CA CYS A 530 -2.21 -1.31 22.58
C CYS A 530 -3.19 -0.44 21.77
N ASN A 531 -2.65 0.44 20.90
CA ASN A 531 -3.38 1.39 20.06
C ASN A 531 -4.34 2.30 20.86
N SER A 532 -3.98 2.64 22.11
CA SER A 532 -4.67 3.64 22.93
C SER A 532 -4.00 5.01 22.79
N LEU A 533 -4.79 6.09 22.82
CA LEU A 533 -4.29 7.45 22.62
C LEU A 533 -3.65 7.96 23.93
N VAL A 534 -2.33 8.09 23.96
CA VAL A 534 -1.60 8.52 25.18
C VAL A 534 -1.35 10.03 25.24
N TRP A 535 -1.29 10.70 24.08
CA TRP A 535 -1.16 12.14 23.99
C TRP A 535 -1.68 12.66 22.64
N ALA A 536 -2.22 13.87 22.63
CA ALA A 536 -2.58 14.60 21.42
C ALA A 536 -2.14 16.07 21.52
N SER A 537 -1.79 16.68 20.40
CA SER A 537 -1.46 18.12 20.29
C SER A 537 -2.61 19.00 20.77
N GLU A 538 -3.83 18.55 20.48
CA GLU A 538 -5.13 19.06 20.93
C GLU A 538 -6.09 17.87 21.01
N TYR A 539 -7.11 17.90 21.87
CA TYR A 539 -8.11 16.82 21.95
C TYR A 539 -9.41 17.24 21.26
N VAL A 540 -9.31 17.59 19.98
CA VAL A 540 -10.43 17.97 19.10
C VAL A 540 -10.60 16.86 18.07
N PHE A 541 -11.80 16.31 17.95
CA PHE A 541 -12.11 15.21 17.03
C PHE A 541 -13.31 15.59 16.15
N ALA A 542 -13.19 15.40 14.84
CA ALA A 542 -14.31 15.49 13.91
C ALA A 542 -15.11 14.18 13.86
N LYS A 543 -16.35 14.23 13.35
CA LYS A 543 -17.21 13.06 13.15
C LYS A 543 -16.45 11.94 12.43
N GLY A 544 -16.51 10.72 12.95
CA GLY A 544 -15.81 9.54 12.40
C GLY A 544 -14.33 9.41 12.78
N CYS A 545 -13.71 10.42 13.41
CA CYS A 545 -12.28 10.42 13.70
C CYS A 545 -11.90 9.84 15.09
N LEU A 546 -12.87 9.37 15.88
CA LEU A 546 -12.64 8.79 17.20
C LEU A 546 -13.37 7.45 17.34
N GLU A 547 -12.60 6.39 17.63
CA GLU A 547 -13.11 5.07 18.00
C GLU A 547 -12.24 4.49 19.13
N LEU A 548 -12.87 3.79 20.08
CA LEU A 548 -12.26 3.02 21.14
C LEU A 548 -12.82 1.60 21.12
N ALA A 549 -11.93 0.62 20.98
CA ALA A 549 -12.23 -0.80 21.17
C ALA A 549 -12.23 -1.17 22.68
N PRO A 550 -12.67 -2.37 23.08
CA PRO A 550 -12.68 -2.76 24.48
C PRO A 550 -11.27 -2.70 25.07
N ASN A 551 -11.17 -2.30 26.33
CA ASN A 551 -9.89 -2.16 27.03
C ASN A 551 -8.96 -1.07 26.47
N GLN A 552 -9.39 -0.25 25.49
CA GLN A 552 -8.63 0.92 25.05
C GLN A 552 -8.96 2.17 25.87
N PHE A 553 -8.06 3.15 25.82
CA PHE A 553 -8.22 4.42 26.53
C PHE A 553 -7.73 5.64 25.75
N ILE A 554 -8.17 6.82 26.20
CA ILE A 554 -7.60 8.13 25.91
C ILE A 554 -7.02 8.65 27.21
N CYS A 555 -5.73 8.95 27.25
CA CYS A 555 -5.15 9.72 28.34
C CYS A 555 -5.25 11.21 28.04
N ILE A 556 -5.57 12.02 29.06
CA ILE A 556 -5.75 13.47 28.94
C ILE A 556 -4.72 14.17 29.84
N CYS A 557 -3.91 15.04 29.24
CA CYS A 557 -2.93 15.84 29.96
C CYS A 557 -3.62 17.02 30.70
N PRO A 558 -3.36 17.21 32.01
CA PRO A 558 -3.93 18.31 32.79
C PRO A 558 -3.31 19.66 32.41
N THR A 559 -4.16 20.68 32.19
CA THR A 559 -3.74 22.03 31.79
C THR A 559 -3.91 23.07 32.89
N THR A 560 -2.98 24.02 32.98
CA THR A 560 -3.04 25.21 33.84
C THR A 560 -3.58 26.45 33.10
N SER A 561 -4.61 26.31 32.26
CA SER A 561 -5.26 27.48 31.67
C SER A 561 -6.21 28.14 32.67
N ALA A 562 -5.73 29.16 33.37
CA ALA A 562 -6.61 30.14 34.00
C ALA A 562 -6.94 31.24 32.98
N PRO A 563 -8.20 31.74 32.90
CA PRO A 563 -8.44 33.03 32.28
C PRO A 563 -7.63 34.09 33.05
N GLY A 564 -6.98 35.01 32.33
CA GLY A 564 -6.10 36.01 32.93
C GLY A 564 -6.82 36.74 34.07
N ALA A 565 -6.22 36.71 35.27
CA ALA A 565 -6.77 37.44 36.40
C ALA A 565 -6.89 38.92 36.02
N PRO A 566 -8.03 39.58 36.27
CA PRO A 566 -8.16 41.00 35.98
C PRO A 566 -7.06 41.74 36.74
N ALA A 567 -6.34 42.62 36.04
CA ALA A 567 -5.25 43.38 36.64
C ALA A 567 -5.78 44.12 37.88
N ILE A 568 -5.22 43.79 39.05
CA ILE A 568 -5.55 44.48 40.30
C ILE A 568 -5.21 45.96 40.07
N PRO A 569 -6.17 46.90 40.19
CA PRO A 569 -5.88 48.30 39.99
C PRO A 569 -4.78 48.73 40.96
N ALA A 570 -3.79 49.48 40.47
CA ALA A 570 -2.71 49.98 41.30
C ALA A 570 -3.31 50.78 42.48
N ARG A 571 -3.03 50.36 43.72
CA ARG A 571 -3.40 51.15 44.89
C ARG A 571 -2.64 52.46 44.85
N ILE A 572 -3.39 53.56 44.74
CA ILE A 572 -2.84 54.92 44.82
C ILE A 572 -2.40 55.17 46.27
N GLY A 573 -1.12 55.53 46.45
CA GLY A 573 -0.54 56.03 47.69
C GLY A 573 -0.11 54.95 48.69
N VAL A 574 1.21 54.85 48.95
CA VAL A 574 1.94 55.56 50.03
C VAL A 574 3.41 55.11 49.95
N ASP A 575 4.35 56.03 50.14
CA ASP A 575 5.80 55.78 50.03
C ASP A 575 6.39 54.93 51.18
N ASN A 576 7.53 54.29 50.86
CA ASN A 576 8.60 53.86 51.79
C ASN A 576 8.23 52.97 52.99
N GLN A 577 8.53 51.67 52.88
CA GLN A 577 9.72 51.06 53.52
C GLN A 577 9.87 49.59 53.11
N GLY A 578 11.09 49.05 53.23
CA GLY A 578 11.46 47.76 52.65
C GLY A 578 10.67 46.57 53.21
N SER A 579 10.04 45.82 52.31
CA SER A 579 9.47 44.50 52.62
C SER A 579 10.21 43.43 51.82
N PHE A 580 10.64 42.38 52.52
CA PHE A 580 10.88 41.10 51.86
C PHE A 580 9.53 40.65 51.31
N GLY A 581 9.40 40.59 49.98
CA GLY A 581 8.25 39.95 49.35
C GLY A 581 8.12 38.51 49.88
N PRO A 582 6.90 38.01 50.13
CA PRO A 582 6.74 36.62 50.56
C PRO A 582 7.41 35.71 49.51
N PRO A 583 8.11 34.64 49.93
CA PRO A 583 8.76 33.74 48.99
C PRO A 583 7.74 33.25 47.97
N PRO A 584 8.10 33.12 46.68
CA PRO A 584 7.18 32.71 45.64
C PRO A 584 6.55 31.38 46.03
N ILE A 585 5.22 31.39 46.21
CA ILE A 585 4.47 30.18 46.54
C ILE A 585 4.76 29.17 45.43
N PRO A 586 5.27 27.96 45.74
CA PRO A 586 5.53 26.95 44.73
C PRO A 586 4.28 26.71 43.90
N ALA A 587 4.43 26.66 42.56
CA ALA A 587 3.32 26.33 41.69
C ALA A 587 2.67 25.03 42.17
N ARG A 588 1.35 25.06 42.40
CA ARG A 588 0.62 23.87 42.87
C ARG A 588 0.88 22.74 41.86
N PRO A 589 1.25 21.52 42.30
CA PRO A 589 1.43 20.39 41.39
C PRO A 589 0.20 20.22 40.50
N LEU A 590 0.43 19.90 39.22
CA LEU A 590 -0.64 19.46 38.34
C LEU A 590 -1.33 18.23 38.95
N PRO A 591 -2.66 18.09 38.81
CA PRO A 591 -3.35 16.88 39.24
C PRO A 591 -2.88 15.68 38.42
N PRO A 592 -3.13 14.43 38.87
CA PRO A 592 -2.78 13.25 38.09
C PRO A 592 -3.49 13.22 36.72
N PRO A 593 -2.95 12.48 35.74
CA PRO A 593 -3.62 12.28 34.46
C PRO A 593 -5.03 11.71 34.63
N ALA A 594 -5.89 12.05 33.68
CA ALA A 594 -7.21 11.46 33.56
C ALA A 594 -7.26 10.50 32.37
N TYR A 595 -8.14 9.51 32.46
CA TYR A 595 -8.32 8.50 31.43
C TYR A 595 -9.80 8.37 31.10
N ILE A 596 -10.12 8.41 29.81
CA ILE A 596 -11.38 7.88 29.27
C ILE A 596 -11.09 6.44 28.87
N PHE A 597 -11.78 5.47 29.47
CA PHE A 597 -11.53 4.05 29.32
C PHE A 597 -12.82 3.34 28.92
N LEU A 598 -12.77 2.47 27.90
CA LEU A 598 -13.89 1.59 27.57
C LEU A 598 -13.73 0.25 28.30
N ASP A 599 -14.47 0.10 29.39
CA ASP A 599 -14.40 -1.07 30.28
C ASP A 599 -14.89 -2.33 29.55
N PRO A 600 -14.03 -3.35 29.33
CA PRO A 600 -14.42 -4.57 28.63
C PRO A 600 -15.36 -5.47 29.44
N VAL A 601 -15.46 -5.29 30.77
CA VAL A 601 -16.32 -6.11 31.65
C VAL A 601 -17.74 -5.56 31.70
N THR A 602 -17.87 -4.23 31.72
CA THR A 602 -19.18 -3.57 31.91
C THR A 602 -19.71 -2.86 30.66
N SER A 603 -18.90 -2.77 29.60
CA SER A 603 -19.14 -1.97 28.39
C SER A 603 -19.31 -0.46 28.63
N ASN A 604 -18.95 0.04 29.80
CA ASN A 604 -19.07 1.47 30.11
C ASN A 604 -17.92 2.29 29.53
N LEU A 605 -18.26 3.47 29.03
CA LEU A 605 -17.30 4.55 28.86
C LEU A 605 -17.10 5.20 30.23
N VAL A 606 -15.91 5.07 30.81
CA VAL A 606 -15.58 5.52 32.17
C VAL A 606 -14.50 6.59 32.11
N ILE A 607 -14.72 7.72 32.78
CA ILE A 607 -13.70 8.74 33.00
C ILE A 607 -13.21 8.63 34.43
N HIS A 608 -11.91 8.47 34.64
CA HIS A 608 -11.34 8.29 35.97
C HIS A 608 -9.95 8.91 36.15
N HIS A 609 -9.57 9.11 37.41
CA HIS A 609 -8.20 9.43 37.82
C HIS A 609 -7.56 8.21 38.48
N GLY A 610 -6.42 7.73 37.97
CA GLY A 610 -5.72 6.60 38.58
C GLY A 610 -4.22 6.60 38.27
N PRO A 611 -3.41 5.83 39.01
CA PRO A 611 -2.02 5.55 38.62
C PRO A 611 -1.92 4.70 37.35
N HIS A 612 -2.99 4.04 36.89
CA HIS A 612 -2.95 3.13 35.75
C HIS A 612 -4.25 3.20 34.91
N PRO A 613 -4.18 3.31 33.56
CA PRO A 613 -5.35 3.55 32.71
C PRO A 613 -6.43 2.46 32.79
N HIS A 614 -6.01 1.20 32.87
CA HIS A 614 -6.92 0.04 32.90
C HIS A 614 -7.49 -0.28 34.29
N GLN A 615 -7.18 0.53 35.31
CA GLN A 615 -7.63 0.30 36.69
C GLN A 615 -8.30 1.57 37.26
N PRO A 616 -9.62 1.73 37.12
CA PRO A 616 -10.36 2.79 37.79
C PRO A 616 -10.39 2.52 39.31
N HIS A 617 -9.35 2.94 40.03
CA HIS A 617 -9.13 2.69 41.47
C HIS A 617 -10.10 3.49 42.39
N GLY A 618 -11.41 3.35 42.19
CA GLY A 618 -12.44 4.01 43.02
C GLY A 618 -12.54 5.54 42.85
N ARG A 619 -11.88 6.11 41.83
CA ARG A 619 -11.89 7.54 41.47
C ARG A 619 -12.50 7.77 40.10
N VAL A 620 -13.65 7.15 39.86
CA VAL A 620 -14.50 7.42 38.70
C VAL A 620 -15.09 8.83 38.83
N ILE A 621 -14.89 9.66 37.82
CA ILE A 621 -15.45 11.01 37.68
C ILE A 621 -16.85 10.92 37.07
N TRP A 622 -16.95 10.12 36.00
CA TRP A 622 -18.17 9.88 35.23
C TRP A 622 -18.14 8.48 34.63
N ALA A 623 -19.30 7.88 34.43
CA ALA A 623 -19.47 6.68 33.62
C ALA A 623 -20.79 6.80 32.85
N SER A 624 -20.87 6.20 31.67
CA SER A 624 -22.12 6.05 30.92
C SER A 624 -23.20 5.35 31.76
N ASP A 625 -24.47 5.72 31.61
CA ASP A 625 -25.57 5.21 32.44
C ASP A 625 -26.00 3.74 32.16
N LEU A 626 -25.19 2.95 31.43
CA LEU A 626 -25.48 1.55 31.10
C LEU A 626 -25.67 0.69 32.36
N PHE A 627 -24.99 1.03 33.45
CA PHE A 627 -25.16 0.40 34.76
C PHE A 627 -26.61 0.42 35.29
N GLY A 628 -27.43 1.41 34.90
CA GLY A 628 -28.80 1.56 35.39
C GLY A 628 -29.87 0.93 34.49
N HIS A 629 -29.58 0.73 33.20
CA HIS A 629 -30.59 0.36 32.21
C HIS A 629 -30.67 -1.14 31.90
N PHE A 630 -29.63 -1.92 32.17
CA PHE A 630 -29.62 -3.36 31.91
C PHE A 630 -29.58 -4.17 33.21
N PRO A 631 -30.45 -5.20 33.39
CA PRO A 631 -30.45 -6.05 34.59
C PRO A 631 -29.23 -6.98 34.70
N LYS A 632 -28.33 -6.95 33.71
CA LYS A 632 -27.01 -7.58 33.70
C LYS A 632 -26.01 -6.62 33.05
N GLN A 633 -24.77 -6.60 33.54
CA GLN A 633 -23.67 -5.94 32.84
C GLN A 633 -23.44 -6.62 31.49
N ILE A 634 -23.24 -5.83 30.43
CA ILE A 634 -22.91 -6.34 29.11
C ILE A 634 -21.39 -6.45 29.03
N ALA A 635 -20.86 -7.66 29.15
CA ALA A 635 -19.44 -7.91 28.92
C ALA A 635 -19.13 -7.85 27.42
N SER A 636 -17.99 -7.27 27.04
CA SER A 636 -17.51 -7.34 25.66
C SER A 636 -17.23 -8.79 25.27
N ARG A 637 -17.69 -9.18 24.10
CA ARG A 637 -17.32 -10.46 23.49
C ARG A 637 -15.87 -10.43 23.02
N SER A 638 -15.23 -11.59 23.01
CA SER A 638 -13.83 -11.80 22.57
C SER A 638 -13.70 -12.08 21.07
N SER A 639 -14.81 -12.27 20.37
CA SER A 639 -14.84 -12.49 18.92
C SER A 639 -14.74 -11.15 18.18
N ALA A 640 -13.66 -10.98 17.42
CA ALA A 640 -13.43 -9.83 16.55
C ALA A 640 -14.67 -9.50 15.71
N GLY A 641 -15.05 -8.23 15.66
CA GLY A 641 -16.25 -7.78 14.96
C GLY A 641 -17.56 -7.86 15.77
N SER A 642 -17.58 -8.50 16.94
CA SER A 642 -18.71 -8.51 17.90
C SER A 642 -18.39 -7.84 19.26
N GLU A 643 -17.17 -7.30 19.37
CA GLU A 643 -16.66 -6.53 20.51
C GLU A 643 -17.47 -5.27 20.79
N THR A 644 -17.52 -4.86 22.07
CA THR A 644 -18.04 -3.54 22.46
C THR A 644 -17.15 -2.44 21.89
N ARG A 645 -17.73 -1.38 21.31
CA ARG A 645 -16.95 -0.23 20.82
C ARG A 645 -17.62 1.09 21.15
N CYS A 646 -16.82 2.10 21.46
CA CYS A 646 -17.29 3.48 21.54
C CYS A 646 -16.80 4.25 20.32
N ALA A 647 -17.70 4.89 19.57
CA ALA A 647 -17.35 5.60 18.34
C ALA A 647 -18.06 6.96 18.28
N PHE A 648 -17.34 7.98 17.80
CA PHE A 648 -17.93 9.26 17.41
C PHE A 648 -18.38 9.13 15.95
N GLN A 649 -19.68 8.95 15.72
CA GLN A 649 -20.21 8.52 14.43
C GLN A 649 -20.00 9.55 13.30
N ALA A 650 -19.63 9.06 12.13
CA ALA A 650 -19.46 9.87 10.91
C ALA A 650 -20.79 10.50 10.40
N GLY A 651 -21.92 9.82 10.58
CA GLY A 651 -23.21 10.22 10.03
C GLY A 651 -23.89 11.36 10.80
N ASP A 652 -24.37 11.05 12.01
CA ASP A 652 -25.15 11.96 12.84
C ASP A 652 -24.31 12.80 13.82
N GLY A 653 -23.11 12.34 14.17
CA GLY A 653 -22.26 12.98 15.17
C GLY A 653 -22.67 12.67 16.62
N ASN A 654 -23.27 11.50 16.87
CA ASN A 654 -23.39 10.98 18.22
C ASN A 654 -22.07 10.30 18.66
N LEU A 655 -21.73 10.43 19.95
CA LEU A 655 -20.80 9.50 20.60
C LEU A 655 -21.62 8.31 21.09
N VAL A 656 -21.37 7.13 20.55
CA VAL A 656 -22.19 5.93 20.76
C VAL A 656 -21.36 4.78 21.27
N VAL A 657 -21.90 4.07 22.26
CA VAL A 657 -21.42 2.76 22.68
C VAL A 657 -22.25 1.70 21.98
N TYR A 658 -21.60 0.92 21.13
CA TYR A 658 -22.11 -0.28 20.52
C TYR A 658 -21.73 -1.49 21.37
N ALA A 659 -22.69 -2.35 21.67
CA ALA A 659 -22.45 -3.63 22.32
C ALA A 659 -23.46 -4.68 21.82
N ASN A 660 -23.33 -5.92 22.25
CA ASN A 660 -24.32 -6.96 21.97
C ASN A 660 -25.16 -7.26 23.23
N PRO A 661 -26.44 -6.84 23.29
CA PRO A 661 -27.31 -7.08 24.45
C PRO A 661 -27.97 -8.47 24.46
N HIS A 662 -27.77 -9.32 23.44
CA HIS A 662 -28.55 -10.54 23.24
C HIS A 662 -27.68 -11.76 22.89
N ASP A 663 -27.65 -12.75 23.78
CA ASP A 663 -26.85 -13.96 23.58
C ASP A 663 -27.23 -14.82 22.36
N HIS A 664 -28.43 -14.59 21.80
CA HIS A 664 -29.00 -15.35 20.68
C HIS A 664 -28.80 -14.69 19.29
N GLN A 665 -28.22 -13.49 19.21
CA GLN A 665 -27.88 -12.82 17.95
C GLN A 665 -26.44 -12.27 18.02
N PRO A 666 -25.42 -13.14 18.18
CA PRO A 666 -24.05 -12.73 18.50
C PRO A 666 -23.40 -11.84 17.42
N GLU A 667 -23.85 -11.94 16.17
CA GLU A 667 -23.40 -11.18 15.00
C GLU A 667 -23.92 -9.73 14.89
N VAL A 668 -24.99 -9.34 15.62
CA VAL A 668 -25.58 -8.00 15.50
C VAL A 668 -25.13 -7.09 16.65
N ARG A 669 -24.39 -6.01 16.34
CA ARG A 669 -24.11 -4.93 17.30
C ARG A 669 -25.28 -3.94 17.32
N CYS A 670 -25.69 -3.54 18.51
CA CYS A 670 -26.71 -2.51 18.72
C CYS A 670 -26.10 -1.32 19.46
N ALA A 671 -26.60 -0.10 19.17
CA ALA A 671 -26.31 1.06 20.00
C ALA A 671 -26.99 0.88 21.37
N VAL A 672 -26.20 0.70 22.43
CA VAL A 672 -26.70 0.49 23.80
C VAL A 672 -26.69 1.79 24.62
N TRP A 673 -25.89 2.77 24.23
CA TRP A 673 -25.88 4.13 24.77
C TRP A 673 -25.46 5.12 23.68
N ALA A 674 -26.04 6.31 23.67
CA ALA A 674 -25.67 7.40 22.77
C ALA A 674 -25.69 8.73 23.52
N SER A 675 -24.81 9.66 23.16
CA SER A 675 -24.75 11.00 23.75
C SER A 675 -26.02 11.84 23.50
N GLY A 676 -26.79 11.52 22.46
CA GLY A 676 -27.99 12.27 22.07
C GLY A 676 -27.66 13.65 21.51
N THR A 677 -26.55 13.75 20.77
CA THR A 677 -25.99 14.98 20.21
C THR A 677 -25.79 14.82 18.72
N CYS A 678 -26.33 15.72 17.91
CA CYS A 678 -26.03 15.78 16.47
C CYS A 678 -24.93 16.81 16.22
N CYS A 679 -23.70 16.56 16.68
CA CYS A 679 -22.63 17.57 16.75
C CYS A 679 -21.52 17.33 15.71
N GLU A 680 -20.91 18.40 15.20
CA GLU A 680 -19.84 18.32 14.20
C GLU A 680 -18.48 17.99 14.80
N LYS A 681 -18.23 18.40 16.05
CA LYS A 681 -16.94 18.21 16.73
C LYS A 681 -17.12 17.82 18.18
N LEU A 682 -16.23 16.96 18.65
CA LEU A 682 -16.06 16.60 20.05
C LEU A 682 -14.75 17.22 20.54
N THR A 683 -14.77 17.91 21.68
CA THR A 683 -13.55 18.39 22.35
C THR A 683 -13.45 17.84 23.76
N ILE A 684 -12.24 17.44 24.16
CA ILE A 684 -11.94 17.01 25.51
C ILE A 684 -11.05 18.07 26.16
N THR A 685 -11.45 18.60 27.31
CA THR A 685 -10.61 19.51 28.09
C THR A 685 -10.35 18.94 29.47
N TYR A 686 -9.16 19.20 30.02
CA TYR A 686 -8.84 18.90 31.41
C TYR A 686 -8.17 20.13 32.03
N HIS A 687 -8.95 20.91 32.76
CA HIS A 687 -8.46 22.06 33.49
C HIS A 687 -8.28 21.69 34.96
N ALA A 688 -7.10 22.00 35.53
CA ALA A 688 -6.74 21.59 36.90
C ALA A 688 -7.73 22.02 38.01
N HIS A 689 -8.60 23.00 37.72
CA HIS A 689 -9.64 23.49 38.64
C HIS A 689 -11.08 23.09 38.27
N GLN A 690 -11.34 22.65 37.03
CA GLN A 690 -12.69 22.36 36.54
C GLN A 690 -12.94 20.87 36.25
N GLY A 691 -11.90 20.03 36.34
CA GLY A 691 -11.95 18.62 36.00
C GLY A 691 -11.79 18.36 34.50
N VAL A 692 -12.04 17.11 34.11
CA VAL A 692 -12.25 16.71 32.72
C VAL A 692 -13.63 17.19 32.26
N ARG A 693 -13.78 17.47 30.96
CA ARG A 693 -15.06 17.60 30.26
C ARG A 693 -14.95 17.08 28.84
N ILE A 694 -16.00 16.45 28.35
CA ILE A 694 -16.23 16.19 26.93
C ILE A 694 -17.33 17.14 26.47
N ASN A 695 -17.00 18.05 25.54
CA ASN A 695 -17.93 19.02 24.96
C ASN A 695 -18.29 18.60 23.52
N PHE A 696 -19.56 18.76 23.17
CA PHE A 696 -20.12 18.45 21.86
C PHE A 696 -20.49 19.77 21.17
N LEU A 697 -19.90 20.06 20.01
CA LEU A 697 -19.94 21.36 19.34
C LEU A 697 -20.69 21.31 18.00
N ASP A 698 -21.45 22.35 17.69
CA ASP A 698 -22.08 22.53 16.37
C ASP A 698 -21.06 22.95 15.27
N GLY A 699 -21.56 23.14 14.04
CA GLY A 699 -20.74 23.61 12.91
C GLY A 699 -20.20 25.04 13.05
N LEU A 700 -20.71 25.83 14.01
CA LEU A 700 -20.21 27.16 14.36
C LEU A 700 -19.19 27.12 15.52
N GLY A 701 -18.95 25.95 16.11
CA GLY A 701 -18.09 25.76 17.27
C GLY A 701 -18.73 26.11 18.61
N GLN A 702 -20.06 26.26 18.69
CA GLN A 702 -20.77 26.49 19.95
C GLN A 702 -21.02 25.15 20.66
N VAL A 703 -20.85 25.14 21.99
CA VAL A 703 -21.08 23.95 22.82
C VAL A 703 -22.59 23.71 22.95
N ILE A 704 -23.06 22.59 22.39
CA ILE A 704 -24.45 22.12 22.47
C ILE A 704 -24.68 21.38 23.81
N LYS A 705 -23.69 20.57 24.22
CA LYS A 705 -23.74 19.74 25.42
C LYS A 705 -22.32 19.56 25.97
N SER A 706 -22.21 19.43 27.29
CA SER A 706 -21.00 18.92 27.95
C SER A 706 -21.37 17.79 28.89
N ILE A 707 -20.49 16.81 29.01
CA ILE A 707 -20.44 15.85 30.12
C ILE A 707 -19.11 16.04 30.87
N PRO A 708 -19.02 15.71 32.16
CA PRO A 708 -17.74 15.58 32.86
C PRO A 708 -16.84 14.54 32.18
#